data_AF-A0A850CGH3-F1
#
_entry.id   AF-A0A850CGH3-F1
#
_cell.length_a   1.000
_cell.length_b   1.000
_cell.length_c   1.000
_cell.angle_alpha   90.00
_cell.angle_beta   90.00
_cell.angle_gamma   90.00
#
_symmetry.space_group_name_H-M   'P 1'
#
loop_
_entity.id
_entity.type
_entity.pdbx_description
1 polymer ?
#
loop_
_entity_poly.entity_id
_entity_poly.type
_entity_poly.pdbx_seq_one_letter_code
_entity_poly.pdbx_strand_id
1 'polypeptide(L)'
;MFERILIANRGEISRRITRTAHRLGIETVAVYSEADAASLHVREADEAVCVGPAAPAESYLNVDAILSAAKDTGAQAVHPGYGFLAESAEFARRVAEAGLVFIGPTPGQLERFGDKVTAREAATLAGVPLAAGTAALDTAEQAVKAAEAIGYPVIVKASAGGGGIGMRVAEDAEALAEVFASVKRLAADNFGDDSVYIERYVLHARHVEVQVFGDGEGRVVSLADRDCTLQRRHQKVIEEAPAPGLPDTVREGMHAAARALAAEAQYLSAGTVEFIYDADREEASFLEFNTRLQVEHPVTEAVLGIDLVEWMIRAAAGDTAFLDGLPDSGPAVTGAAVEARVYAEDPARGHLPSAGLLTCVDLPETARVDTWIERGLEVPAVYDPMLAKVITTGATRADAWAALADALGETRIEGVHTNLGQLRAAAADPRVLAVEHDTGTVATIEDASPRIDVIAAGVLTTVQDFPGRIGYWQVGVPPSGPMDDLSFRLGNRALGNDEGVPGLECTIAGPTLRFSVPVTVCVTGAPAPVTLDGAPVEQWVPIDVPAGGELAVGQIIDAGARTYVLFQGGLDVPTFLGSASTFPPGRIGGYTGDQLRVGDRLLPVPATGTTSPVPVADRPSFGHEWTLAVTPGPQPAPHYFTVADMERIYDAEWSVQVHAGRSGVRLDGPRP
;
A
#
# COMPACT_ATOMS: atom_id res chain seq x y z
N MET A 1 -6.63 -30.96 18.67
CA MET A 1 -5.84 -29.73 18.50
C MET A 1 -4.53 -30.13 17.81
N PHE A 2 -4.04 -29.34 16.86
CA PHE A 2 -2.83 -29.66 16.10
C PHE A 2 -1.57 -29.35 16.90
N GLU A 3 -0.47 -30.03 16.62
CA GLU A 3 0.86 -29.70 17.14
C GLU A 3 1.58 -28.72 16.20
N ARG A 4 1.40 -28.89 14.88
CA ARG A 4 2.05 -28.08 13.86
C ARG A 4 1.15 -27.85 12.65
N ILE A 5 1.10 -26.61 12.16
CA ILE A 5 0.36 -26.24 10.94
C ILE A 5 1.26 -25.51 9.94
N LEU A 6 1.01 -25.72 8.65
CA LEU A 6 1.62 -24.94 7.58
C LEU A 6 0.68 -23.81 7.16
N ILE A 7 1.22 -22.62 6.93
CA ILE A 7 0.45 -21.48 6.42
C ILE A 7 0.77 -21.32 4.94
N ALA A 8 -0.19 -21.65 4.06
CA ALA A 8 -0.04 -21.56 2.61
C ALA A 8 -0.33 -20.13 2.12
N ASN A 9 0.35 -19.15 2.72
CA ASN A 9 0.18 -17.73 2.41
C ASN A 9 1.42 -16.92 2.86
N ARG A 10 1.43 -15.63 2.53
CA ARG A 10 2.51 -14.67 2.81
C ARG A 10 2.00 -13.47 3.61
N GLY A 11 2.88 -12.50 3.82
CA GLY A 11 2.48 -11.16 4.24
C GLY A 11 1.82 -11.11 5.63
N GLU A 12 0.87 -10.19 5.80
CA GLU A 12 0.24 -9.89 7.07
C GLU A 12 -0.66 -11.03 7.57
N ILE A 13 -1.36 -11.73 6.66
CA ILE A 13 -2.24 -12.84 7.05
C ILE A 13 -1.44 -14.01 7.61
N SER A 14 -0.26 -14.28 7.04
CA SER A 14 0.63 -15.32 7.55
C SER A 14 1.09 -15.01 8.99
N ARG A 15 1.49 -13.77 9.26
CA ARG A 15 1.81 -13.31 10.63
C ARG A 15 0.59 -13.38 11.56
N ARG A 16 -0.57 -12.95 11.09
CA ARG A 16 -1.83 -12.97 11.85
C ARG A 16 -2.17 -14.39 12.30
N ILE A 17 -2.00 -15.37 11.41
CA ILE A 17 -2.26 -16.78 11.71
C ILE A 17 -1.20 -17.32 12.68
N THR A 18 0.10 -17.03 12.43
CA THR A 18 1.20 -17.41 13.34
C THR A 18 0.95 -16.93 14.76
N ARG A 19 0.55 -15.67 14.94
CA ARG A 19 0.23 -15.09 16.26
C ARG A 19 -0.84 -15.90 17.00
N THR A 20 -1.91 -16.30 16.32
CA THR A 20 -2.97 -17.11 16.95
C THR A 20 -2.52 -18.54 17.20
N ALA A 21 -1.82 -19.17 16.26
CA ALA A 21 -1.27 -20.51 16.42
C ALA A 21 -0.32 -20.60 17.63
N HIS A 22 0.62 -19.67 17.77
CA HIS A 22 1.52 -19.58 18.92
C HIS A 22 0.78 -19.40 20.24
N ARG A 23 -0.27 -18.57 20.28
CA ARG A 23 -1.12 -18.41 21.48
C ARG A 23 -1.82 -19.72 21.88
N LEU A 24 -2.17 -20.54 20.89
CA LEU A 24 -2.75 -21.88 21.10
C LEU A 24 -1.70 -22.95 21.40
N GLY A 25 -0.41 -22.63 21.35
CA GLY A 25 0.68 -23.59 21.55
C GLY A 25 0.93 -24.51 20.33
N ILE A 26 0.61 -24.03 19.13
CA ILE A 26 0.79 -24.72 17.85
C ILE A 26 2.02 -24.14 17.15
N GLU A 27 2.92 -25.00 16.69
CA GLU A 27 4.07 -24.58 15.87
C GLU A 27 3.61 -24.22 14.44
N THR A 28 4.26 -23.23 13.83
CA THR A 28 3.94 -22.79 12.47
C THR A 28 5.08 -22.99 11.49
N VAL A 29 4.70 -23.39 10.27
CA VAL A 29 5.58 -23.47 9.12
C VAL A 29 5.15 -22.40 8.12
N ALA A 30 6.01 -21.41 7.88
CA ALA A 30 5.82 -20.44 6.80
C ALA A 30 6.33 -21.00 5.47
N VAL A 31 5.60 -20.74 4.38
CA VAL A 31 6.15 -20.88 3.02
C VAL A 31 6.49 -19.51 2.49
N TYR A 32 7.57 -19.41 1.71
CA TYR A 32 7.97 -18.14 1.10
C TYR A 32 8.56 -18.33 -0.29
N SER A 33 8.47 -17.29 -1.11
CA SER A 33 9.22 -17.19 -2.36
C SER A 33 10.58 -16.52 -2.14
N GLU A 34 11.51 -16.62 -3.08
CA GLU A 34 12.79 -15.90 -3.02
C GLU A 34 12.64 -14.38 -2.79
N ALA A 35 11.54 -13.78 -3.27
CA ALA A 35 11.27 -12.35 -3.09
C ALA A 35 10.84 -11.98 -1.65
N ASP A 36 10.28 -12.93 -0.90
CA ASP A 36 9.81 -12.72 0.47
C ASP A 36 10.80 -13.23 1.54
N ALA A 37 12.02 -13.62 1.15
CA ALA A 37 13.00 -14.22 2.06
C ALA A 37 13.33 -13.36 3.29
N ALA A 38 13.19 -12.03 3.19
CA ALA A 38 13.41 -11.08 4.28
C ALA A 38 12.11 -10.64 4.99
N SER A 39 10.95 -11.16 4.58
CA SER A 39 9.64 -10.77 5.12
C SER A 39 9.48 -11.18 6.59
N LEU A 40 8.75 -10.38 7.37
CA LEU A 40 8.51 -10.65 8.79
C LEU A 40 7.85 -12.01 9.05
N HIS A 41 6.94 -12.47 8.18
CA HIS A 41 6.27 -13.76 8.36
C HIS A 41 7.23 -14.97 8.29
N VAL A 42 8.33 -14.85 7.54
CA VAL A 42 9.38 -15.87 7.45
C VAL A 42 10.19 -15.91 8.75
N ARG A 43 10.48 -14.73 9.31
CA ARG A 43 11.28 -14.58 10.54
C ARG A 43 10.53 -15.01 11.80
N GLU A 44 9.21 -14.95 11.79
CA GLU A 44 8.35 -15.18 12.97
C GLU A 44 7.83 -16.60 13.11
N ALA A 45 7.81 -17.38 12.03
CA ALA A 45 7.42 -18.79 12.08
C ALA A 45 8.50 -19.64 12.76
N ASP A 46 8.10 -20.80 13.32
CA ASP A 46 9.02 -21.74 13.96
C ASP A 46 9.94 -22.42 12.94
N GLU A 47 9.43 -22.62 11.72
CA GLU A 47 10.16 -23.12 10.57
C GLU A 47 9.69 -22.43 9.29
N ALA A 48 10.58 -22.26 8.31
CA ALA A 48 10.23 -21.62 7.03
C ALA A 48 10.84 -22.37 5.83
N VAL A 49 10.06 -22.54 4.77
CA VAL A 49 10.44 -23.29 3.57
C VAL A 49 10.30 -22.43 2.33
N CYS A 50 11.37 -22.29 1.55
CA CYS A 50 11.31 -21.65 0.24
C CYS A 50 10.59 -22.57 -0.75
N VAL A 51 9.48 -22.11 -1.33
CA VAL A 51 8.65 -22.89 -2.27
C VAL A 51 8.86 -22.53 -3.74
N GLY A 52 9.70 -21.53 -4.04
CA GLY A 52 10.06 -21.21 -5.41
C GLY A 52 10.50 -19.75 -5.64
N PRO A 53 10.69 -19.36 -6.92
CA PRO A 53 11.04 -18.00 -7.31
C PRO A 53 9.86 -17.03 -7.12
N ALA A 54 10.07 -15.74 -7.42
CA ALA A 54 9.11 -14.67 -7.17
C ALA A 54 7.73 -14.86 -7.84
N ALA A 55 7.64 -15.50 -9.00
CA ALA A 55 6.38 -15.66 -9.72
C ALA A 55 5.36 -16.50 -8.90
N PRO A 56 4.12 -16.03 -8.64
CA PRO A 56 3.15 -16.78 -7.85
C PRO A 56 2.87 -18.19 -8.39
N ALA A 57 2.77 -18.35 -9.71
CA ALA A 57 2.55 -19.65 -10.37
C ALA A 57 3.65 -20.68 -10.07
N GLU A 58 4.87 -20.22 -9.79
CA GLU A 58 6.03 -21.06 -9.51
C GLU A 58 6.29 -21.19 -8.00
N SER A 59 5.55 -20.47 -7.15
CA SER A 59 5.71 -20.42 -5.68
C SER A 59 4.39 -20.62 -4.93
N TYR A 60 3.68 -19.56 -4.56
CA TYR A 60 2.49 -19.62 -3.69
C TYR A 60 1.26 -20.32 -4.32
N LEU A 61 1.24 -20.51 -5.64
CA LEU A 61 0.23 -21.31 -6.35
C LEU A 61 0.75 -22.71 -6.72
N ASN A 62 1.99 -23.04 -6.38
CA ASN A 62 2.59 -24.34 -6.63
C ASN A 62 2.15 -25.35 -5.55
N VAL A 63 1.04 -26.03 -5.82
CA VAL A 63 0.44 -27.03 -4.92
C VAL A 63 1.44 -28.12 -4.50
N ASP A 64 2.24 -28.63 -5.43
CA ASP A 64 3.17 -29.73 -5.14
C ASP A 64 4.31 -29.27 -4.21
N ALA A 65 4.83 -28.06 -4.41
CA ALA A 65 5.86 -27.48 -3.53
C ALA A 65 5.32 -27.27 -2.11
N ILE A 66 4.10 -26.74 -1.97
CA ILE A 66 3.46 -26.49 -0.67
C ILE A 66 3.18 -27.81 0.06
N LEU A 67 2.69 -28.84 -0.64
CA LEU A 67 2.44 -30.16 -0.02
C LEU A 67 3.74 -30.88 0.35
N SER A 68 4.81 -30.73 -0.45
CA SER A 68 6.13 -31.22 -0.06
C SER A 68 6.60 -30.53 1.22
N ALA A 69 6.52 -29.19 1.28
CA ALA A 69 6.90 -28.43 2.46
C ALA A 69 6.10 -28.87 3.70
N ALA A 70 4.79 -29.06 3.59
CA ALA A 70 3.94 -29.54 4.70
C ALA A 70 4.38 -30.92 5.19
N LYS A 71 4.68 -31.83 4.26
CA LYS A 71 5.10 -33.20 4.57
C LYS A 71 6.49 -33.25 5.18
N ASP A 72 7.45 -32.53 4.62
CA ASP A 72 8.85 -32.54 5.03
C ASP A 72 9.03 -31.92 6.44
N THR A 73 8.15 -30.98 6.79
CA THR A 73 8.11 -30.33 8.11
C THR A 73 7.15 -31.00 9.10
N GLY A 74 6.42 -32.04 8.69
CA GLY A 74 5.48 -32.75 9.58
C GLY A 74 4.26 -31.95 10.02
N ALA A 75 3.86 -30.93 9.25
CA ALA A 75 2.60 -30.22 9.49
C ALA A 75 1.41 -31.19 9.41
N GLN A 76 0.39 -30.97 10.24
CA GLN A 76 -0.82 -31.80 10.28
C GLN A 76 -1.99 -31.16 9.54
N ALA A 77 -1.94 -29.85 9.36
CA ALA A 77 -2.98 -29.08 8.69
C ALA A 77 -2.37 -27.90 7.93
N VAL A 78 -3.12 -27.40 6.95
CA VAL A 78 -2.75 -26.27 6.11
C VAL A 78 -3.79 -25.16 6.28
N HIS A 79 -3.35 -23.99 6.75
CA HIS A 79 -4.16 -22.77 6.79
C HIS A 79 -3.90 -21.96 5.52
N PRO A 80 -4.89 -21.75 4.63
CA PRO A 80 -4.65 -21.06 3.37
C PRO A 80 -4.74 -19.54 3.48
N GLY A 81 -5.31 -18.99 4.55
CA GLY A 81 -5.53 -17.54 4.67
C GLY A 81 -6.58 -17.07 3.66
N TYR A 82 -6.23 -16.09 2.83
CA TYR A 82 -7.04 -15.59 1.72
C TYR A 82 -6.21 -15.29 0.47
N GLY A 83 -6.87 -15.26 -0.68
CA GLY A 83 -6.18 -15.25 -1.97
C GLY A 83 -5.44 -16.56 -2.21
N PHE A 84 -4.58 -16.58 -3.23
CA PHE A 84 -3.83 -17.78 -3.66
C PHE A 84 -4.73 -19.03 -3.78
N LEU A 85 -4.49 -20.04 -2.96
CA LEU A 85 -5.16 -21.33 -2.99
C LEU A 85 -6.33 -21.43 -2.00
N ALA A 86 -6.72 -20.34 -1.32
CA ALA A 86 -7.74 -20.36 -0.28
C ALA A 86 -9.14 -20.77 -0.74
N GLU A 87 -9.48 -20.51 -2.01
CA GLU A 87 -10.75 -20.92 -2.62
C GLU A 87 -10.55 -22.04 -3.66
N SER A 88 -9.38 -22.69 -3.67
CA SER A 88 -9.07 -23.79 -4.59
C SER A 88 -9.58 -25.11 -4.03
N ALA A 89 -10.71 -25.59 -4.56
CA ALA A 89 -11.24 -26.91 -4.23
C ALA A 89 -10.27 -28.05 -4.59
N GLU A 90 -9.52 -27.91 -5.70
CA GLU A 90 -8.46 -28.85 -6.06
C GLU A 90 -7.39 -28.91 -4.97
N PHE A 91 -6.92 -27.77 -4.49
CA PHE A 91 -5.92 -27.72 -3.43
C PHE A 91 -6.44 -28.36 -2.14
N ALA A 92 -7.65 -28.01 -1.70
CA ALA A 92 -8.25 -28.62 -0.51
C ALA A 92 -8.38 -30.15 -0.64
N ARG A 93 -8.72 -30.67 -1.83
CA ARG A 93 -8.76 -32.10 -2.11
C ARG A 93 -7.36 -32.73 -2.03
N ARG A 94 -6.36 -32.10 -2.64
CA ARG A 94 -4.97 -32.57 -2.62
C ARG A 94 -4.36 -32.57 -1.22
N VAL A 95 -4.73 -31.59 -0.36
CA VAL A 95 -4.38 -31.56 1.06
C VAL A 95 -4.97 -32.78 1.79
N ALA A 96 -6.26 -33.08 1.58
CA ALA A 96 -6.92 -34.25 2.16
C ALA A 96 -6.31 -35.58 1.67
N GLU A 97 -6.00 -35.70 0.37
CA GLU A 97 -5.34 -36.87 -0.22
C GLU A 97 -3.92 -37.09 0.32
N ALA A 98 -3.24 -36.01 0.73
CA ALA A 98 -1.94 -36.08 1.40
C ALA A 98 -2.04 -36.46 2.88
N GLY A 99 -3.24 -36.66 3.42
CA GLY A 99 -3.48 -36.98 4.83
C GLY A 99 -3.38 -35.77 5.77
N LEU A 100 -3.46 -34.56 5.22
CA LEU A 100 -3.45 -33.29 5.95
C LEU A 100 -4.87 -32.74 6.07
N VAL A 101 -5.10 -31.88 7.06
CA VAL A 101 -6.38 -31.16 7.20
C VAL A 101 -6.32 -29.80 6.52
N PHE A 102 -7.28 -29.49 5.65
CA PHE A 102 -7.46 -28.13 5.13
C PHE A 102 -8.26 -27.30 6.15
N ILE A 103 -7.69 -26.19 6.64
CA ILE A 103 -8.34 -25.32 7.62
C ILE A 103 -9.25 -24.34 6.87
N GLY A 104 -10.46 -24.80 6.55
CA GLY A 104 -11.45 -24.08 5.74
C GLY A 104 -12.65 -24.97 5.40
N PRO A 105 -13.46 -24.59 4.41
CA PRO A 105 -14.58 -25.40 3.93
C PRO A 105 -14.11 -26.70 3.26
N THR A 106 -15.02 -27.65 3.11
CA THR A 106 -14.74 -28.90 2.40
C THR A 106 -14.56 -28.65 0.89
N PRO A 107 -13.84 -29.53 0.15
CA PRO A 107 -13.67 -29.37 -1.30
C PRO A 107 -15.00 -29.26 -2.06
N GLY A 108 -16.04 -29.99 -1.65
CA GLY A 108 -17.36 -29.91 -2.28
C GLY A 108 -18.09 -28.59 -2.01
N GLN A 109 -17.88 -27.98 -0.84
CA GLN A 109 -18.41 -26.65 -0.53
C GLN A 109 -17.70 -25.56 -1.35
N LEU A 110 -16.38 -25.66 -1.49
CA LEU A 110 -15.59 -24.76 -2.34
C LEU A 110 -16.05 -24.84 -3.81
N GLU A 111 -16.24 -26.05 -4.35
CA GLU A 111 -16.77 -26.24 -5.71
C GLU A 111 -18.15 -25.63 -5.91
N ARG A 112 -19.04 -25.81 -4.93
CA ARG A 112 -20.42 -25.34 -5.01
C ARG A 112 -20.55 -23.81 -5.05
N PHE A 113 -19.66 -23.10 -4.37
CA PHE A 113 -19.73 -21.63 -4.29
C PHE A 113 -18.67 -20.92 -5.13
N GLY A 114 -17.70 -21.65 -5.70
CA GLY A 114 -16.74 -21.10 -6.66
C GLY A 114 -17.35 -20.82 -8.04
N ASP A 115 -18.49 -21.41 -8.37
CA ASP A 115 -19.22 -21.16 -9.62
C ASP A 115 -20.44 -20.24 -9.38
N LYS A 116 -20.54 -19.17 -10.18
CA LYS A 116 -21.57 -18.13 -10.00
C LYS A 116 -22.99 -18.64 -10.21
N VAL A 117 -23.19 -19.61 -11.10
CA VAL A 117 -24.52 -20.15 -11.41
C VAL A 117 -25.01 -20.97 -10.24
N THR A 118 -24.20 -21.92 -9.80
CA THR A 118 -24.50 -22.80 -8.67
C THR A 118 -24.63 -22.03 -7.35
N ALA A 119 -23.82 -20.99 -7.13
CA ALA A 119 -23.97 -20.09 -5.98
C ALA A 119 -25.31 -19.34 -6.01
N ARG A 120 -25.73 -18.83 -7.17
CA ARG A 120 -27.01 -18.13 -7.34
C ARG A 120 -28.21 -19.07 -7.22
N GLU A 121 -28.09 -20.30 -7.71
CA GLU A 121 -29.11 -21.35 -7.51
C GLU A 121 -29.25 -21.70 -6.03
N ALA A 122 -28.13 -21.85 -5.31
CA ALA A 122 -28.14 -22.07 -3.87
C ALA A 122 -28.77 -20.90 -3.10
N ALA A 123 -28.43 -19.66 -3.47
CA ALA A 123 -29.05 -18.45 -2.93
C ALA A 123 -30.57 -18.42 -3.16
N THR A 124 -31.02 -18.79 -4.37
CA THR A 124 -32.46 -18.88 -4.71
C THR A 124 -33.17 -19.94 -3.85
N LEU A 125 -32.58 -21.14 -3.73
CA LEU A 125 -33.13 -22.23 -2.93
C LEU A 125 -33.20 -21.88 -1.44
N ALA A 126 -32.20 -21.14 -0.94
CA ALA A 126 -32.16 -20.63 0.42
C ALA A 126 -33.06 -19.40 0.65
N GLY A 127 -33.75 -18.90 -0.38
CA GLY A 127 -34.64 -17.74 -0.29
C GLY A 127 -33.92 -16.41 -0.09
N VAL A 128 -32.63 -16.33 -0.44
CA VAL A 128 -31.85 -15.09 -0.37
C VAL A 128 -32.33 -14.15 -1.49
N PRO A 129 -32.66 -12.88 -1.19
CA PRO A 129 -33.04 -11.92 -2.22
C PRO A 129 -31.95 -11.75 -3.27
N LEU A 130 -32.31 -11.84 -4.55
CA LEU A 130 -31.42 -11.61 -5.68
C LEU A 130 -31.71 -10.25 -6.32
N ALA A 131 -30.71 -9.67 -6.97
CA ALA A 131 -30.90 -8.44 -7.74
C ALA A 131 -31.97 -8.65 -8.81
N ALA A 132 -32.88 -7.68 -8.95
CA ALA A 132 -33.88 -7.68 -9.99
C ALA A 132 -33.20 -7.71 -11.37
N GLY A 133 -33.42 -8.78 -12.13
CA GLY A 133 -32.72 -9.04 -13.37
C GLY A 133 -33.37 -10.13 -14.19
N THR A 134 -32.72 -10.48 -15.30
CA THR A 134 -33.20 -11.48 -16.24
C THR A 134 -32.31 -12.72 -16.27
N ALA A 135 -32.82 -13.82 -16.83
CA ALA A 135 -31.95 -14.82 -17.43
C ALA A 135 -31.20 -14.22 -18.64
N ALA A 136 -30.33 -15.01 -19.29
CA ALA A 136 -29.71 -14.60 -20.54
C ALA A 136 -30.77 -14.22 -21.59
N LEU A 137 -30.49 -13.16 -22.33
CA LEU A 137 -31.35 -12.58 -23.36
C LEU A 137 -30.67 -12.70 -24.73
N ASP A 138 -31.47 -12.87 -25.77
CA ASP A 138 -30.96 -13.03 -27.14
C ASP A 138 -30.82 -11.70 -27.86
N THR A 139 -31.75 -10.76 -27.63
CA THR A 139 -31.86 -9.51 -28.40
C THR A 139 -32.00 -8.26 -27.54
N ALA A 140 -31.60 -7.12 -28.11
CA ALA A 140 -31.72 -5.82 -27.46
C ALA A 140 -33.18 -5.43 -27.18
N GLU A 141 -34.13 -5.83 -28.04
CA GLU A 141 -35.56 -5.57 -27.84
C GLU A 141 -36.10 -6.32 -26.62
N GLN A 142 -35.63 -7.55 -26.38
CA GLN A 142 -35.97 -8.28 -25.15
C GLN A 142 -35.40 -7.57 -23.91
N ALA A 143 -34.17 -7.05 -24.00
CA ALA A 143 -33.55 -6.30 -22.93
C ALA A 143 -34.31 -5.01 -22.60
N VAL A 144 -34.69 -4.21 -23.61
CA VAL A 144 -35.49 -2.99 -23.42
C VAL A 144 -36.83 -3.30 -22.77
N LYS A 145 -37.54 -4.34 -23.23
CA LYS A 145 -38.80 -4.75 -22.62
C LYS A 145 -38.64 -5.23 -21.17
N ALA A 146 -37.57 -5.96 -20.87
CA ALA A 146 -37.29 -6.39 -19.50
C ALA A 146 -36.92 -5.21 -18.59
N ALA A 147 -36.17 -4.24 -19.10
CA ALA A 147 -35.79 -3.03 -18.37
C ALA A 147 -36.99 -2.14 -18.02
N GLU A 148 -38.07 -2.15 -18.82
CA GLU A 148 -39.34 -1.47 -18.47
C GLU A 148 -39.94 -2.02 -17.16
N ALA A 149 -39.76 -3.32 -16.87
CA ALA A 149 -40.24 -3.94 -15.63
C ALA A 149 -39.25 -3.79 -14.47
N ILE A 150 -37.94 -3.83 -14.75
CA ILE A 150 -36.87 -3.73 -13.74
C ILE A 150 -36.70 -2.28 -13.24
N GLY A 151 -36.86 -1.31 -14.15
CA GLY A 151 -36.56 0.11 -13.97
C GLY A 151 -35.12 0.45 -14.35
N TYR A 152 -34.93 1.61 -14.99
CA TYR A 152 -33.61 2.17 -15.28
C TYR A 152 -33.00 2.92 -14.07
N PRO A 153 -31.66 3.04 -13.98
CA PRO A 153 -30.67 2.45 -14.88
C PRO A 153 -30.53 0.93 -14.70
N VAL A 154 -30.10 0.25 -15.77
CA VAL A 154 -29.78 -1.19 -15.74
C VAL A 154 -28.32 -1.41 -16.11
N ILE A 155 -27.72 -2.49 -15.60
CA ILE A 155 -26.40 -2.94 -15.99
C ILE A 155 -26.52 -4.19 -16.85
N VAL A 156 -25.88 -4.16 -18.01
CA VAL A 156 -25.74 -5.28 -18.93
C VAL A 156 -24.49 -6.06 -18.53
N LYS A 157 -24.59 -7.37 -18.35
CA LYS A 157 -23.49 -8.25 -17.91
C LYS A 157 -23.37 -9.49 -18.80
N ALA A 158 -22.15 -9.87 -19.14
CA ALA A 158 -21.85 -11.15 -19.80
C ALA A 158 -21.95 -12.32 -18.79
N SER A 159 -22.55 -13.44 -19.17
CA SER A 159 -22.71 -14.62 -18.30
C SER A 159 -21.37 -15.26 -17.91
N ALA A 160 -20.42 -15.34 -18.85
CA ALA A 160 -19.08 -15.88 -18.63
C ALA A 160 -18.05 -14.84 -18.14
N GLY A 161 -18.49 -13.60 -17.84
CA GLY A 161 -17.60 -12.49 -17.49
C GLY A 161 -17.11 -12.50 -16.03
N GLY A 162 -15.80 -12.30 -15.85
CA GLY A 162 -15.13 -12.10 -14.55
C GLY A 162 -14.41 -10.74 -14.48
N GLY A 163 -14.27 -10.18 -13.27
CA GLY A 163 -13.37 -9.05 -13.01
C GLY A 163 -13.72 -7.71 -13.67
N GLY A 164 -15.01 -7.40 -13.88
CA GLY A 164 -15.40 -6.11 -14.46
C GLY A 164 -15.43 -6.08 -16.00
N ILE A 165 -14.91 -7.10 -16.67
CA ILE A 165 -14.88 -7.19 -18.14
C ILE A 165 -16.23 -7.70 -18.65
N GLY A 166 -16.83 -7.00 -19.62
CA GLY A 166 -18.13 -7.39 -20.17
C GLY A 166 -19.33 -6.90 -19.36
N MET A 167 -19.20 -5.78 -18.64
CA MET A 167 -20.34 -5.11 -18.02
C MET A 167 -20.39 -3.62 -18.34
N ARG A 168 -21.59 -3.08 -18.53
CA ARG A 168 -21.82 -1.67 -18.79
C ARG A 168 -23.21 -1.22 -18.34
N VAL A 169 -23.29 0.01 -17.87
CA VAL A 169 -24.54 0.66 -17.46
C VAL A 169 -25.25 1.24 -18.67
N ALA A 170 -26.58 1.13 -18.68
CA ALA A 170 -27.48 1.80 -19.60
C ALA A 170 -28.50 2.62 -18.79
N GLU A 171 -28.51 3.93 -19.04
CA GLU A 171 -29.37 4.88 -18.31
C GLU A 171 -30.80 4.94 -18.86
N ASP A 172 -30.98 4.56 -20.14
CA ASP A 172 -32.27 4.56 -20.82
C ASP A 172 -32.33 3.48 -21.91
N ALA A 173 -33.47 3.41 -22.61
CA ALA A 173 -33.74 2.40 -23.64
C ALA A 173 -32.86 2.54 -24.88
N GLU A 174 -32.45 3.76 -25.25
CA GLU A 174 -31.60 4.00 -26.42
C GLU A 174 -30.18 3.52 -26.11
N ALA A 175 -29.65 3.93 -24.96
CA ALA A 175 -28.36 3.47 -24.46
C ALA A 175 -28.34 1.95 -24.28
N LEU A 176 -29.42 1.34 -23.77
CA LEU A 176 -29.48 -0.10 -23.55
C LEU A 176 -29.32 -0.90 -24.84
N ALA A 177 -29.93 -0.47 -25.94
CA ALA A 177 -29.80 -1.18 -27.20
C ALA A 177 -28.34 -1.20 -27.69
N GLU A 178 -27.64 -0.06 -27.61
CA GLU A 178 -26.23 0.05 -27.99
C GLU A 178 -25.31 -0.73 -27.05
N VAL A 179 -25.53 -0.59 -25.74
CA VAL A 179 -24.75 -1.24 -24.71
C VAL A 179 -24.89 -2.76 -24.82
N PHE A 180 -26.11 -3.27 -25.01
CA PHE A 180 -26.39 -4.69 -25.16
C PHE A 180 -25.62 -5.30 -26.34
N ALA A 181 -25.73 -4.70 -27.52
CA ALA A 181 -25.03 -5.17 -28.72
C ALA A 181 -23.50 -5.14 -28.56
N SER A 182 -22.98 -4.15 -27.85
CA SER A 182 -21.54 -4.04 -27.61
C SER A 182 -21.01 -5.02 -26.56
N VAL A 183 -21.74 -5.24 -25.46
CA VAL A 183 -21.36 -6.22 -24.42
C VAL A 183 -21.44 -7.62 -24.99
N LYS A 184 -22.46 -7.93 -25.80
CA LYS A 184 -22.61 -9.23 -26.47
C LYS A 184 -21.43 -9.56 -27.39
N ARG A 185 -20.99 -8.60 -28.21
CA ARG A 185 -19.77 -8.74 -29.03
C ARG A 185 -18.51 -8.95 -28.17
N LEU A 186 -18.35 -8.14 -27.13
CA LEU A 186 -17.21 -8.24 -26.23
C LEU A 186 -17.18 -9.60 -25.52
N ALA A 187 -18.34 -10.15 -25.15
CA ALA A 187 -18.47 -11.45 -24.52
C ALA A 187 -18.06 -12.58 -25.48
N ALA A 188 -18.55 -12.53 -26.72
CA ALA A 188 -18.17 -13.47 -27.77
C ALA A 188 -16.66 -13.45 -28.04
N ASP A 189 -16.07 -12.26 -28.17
CA ASP A 189 -14.65 -12.08 -28.50
C ASP A 189 -13.70 -12.54 -27.39
N ASN A 190 -14.07 -12.32 -26.12
CA ASN A 190 -13.19 -12.62 -24.98
C ASN A 190 -13.45 -13.98 -24.32
N PHE A 191 -14.68 -14.47 -24.35
CA PHE A 191 -15.09 -15.65 -23.58
C PHE A 191 -15.67 -16.77 -24.46
N GLY A 192 -15.88 -16.54 -25.76
CA GLY A 192 -16.49 -17.52 -26.66
C GLY A 192 -17.97 -17.82 -26.34
N ASP A 193 -18.57 -17.06 -25.43
CA ASP A 193 -19.97 -17.12 -25.01
C ASP A 193 -20.57 -15.72 -25.15
N ASP A 194 -21.60 -15.59 -25.98
CA ASP A 194 -22.29 -14.32 -26.25
C ASP A 194 -23.55 -14.13 -25.38
N SER A 195 -23.72 -14.97 -24.36
CA SER A 195 -24.81 -14.87 -23.39
C SER A 195 -24.67 -13.61 -22.54
N VAL A 196 -25.72 -12.80 -22.55
CA VAL A 196 -25.80 -11.51 -21.84
C VAL A 196 -27.12 -11.41 -21.10
N TYR A 197 -27.11 -10.90 -19.88
CA TYR A 197 -28.29 -10.62 -19.08
C TYR A 197 -28.27 -9.18 -18.58
N ILE A 198 -29.42 -8.69 -18.08
CA ILE A 198 -29.51 -7.37 -17.45
C ILE A 198 -29.92 -7.51 -15.99
N GLU A 199 -29.36 -6.65 -15.15
CA GLU A 199 -29.75 -6.47 -13.75
C GLU A 199 -29.99 -4.99 -13.48
N ARG A 200 -30.75 -4.68 -12.43
CA ARG A 200 -30.86 -3.32 -11.92
C ARG A 200 -29.47 -2.79 -11.58
N TYR A 201 -29.19 -1.57 -12.01
CA TYR A 201 -28.01 -0.85 -11.57
C TYR A 201 -28.37 0.03 -10.37
N VAL A 202 -27.67 -0.18 -9.26
CA VAL A 202 -27.88 0.59 -8.02
C VAL A 202 -26.91 1.77 -8.05
N LEU A 203 -27.44 3.00 -8.14
CA LEU A 203 -26.63 4.22 -8.21
C LEU A 203 -25.88 4.48 -6.91
N HIS A 204 -26.61 4.52 -5.79
CA HIS A 204 -26.06 4.67 -4.44
C HIS A 204 -25.84 3.30 -3.79
N ALA A 205 -25.07 2.45 -4.49
CA ALA A 205 -24.78 1.10 -4.05
C ALA A 205 -23.83 1.14 -2.85
N ARG A 206 -24.28 0.52 -1.75
CA ARG A 206 -23.42 0.10 -0.65
C ARG A 206 -23.08 -1.38 -0.81
N HIS A 207 -21.87 -1.74 -0.38
CA HIS A 207 -21.44 -3.12 -0.32
C HIS A 207 -21.46 -3.53 1.15
N VAL A 208 -22.40 -4.40 1.50
CA VAL A 208 -22.57 -4.86 2.88
C VAL A 208 -22.49 -6.37 2.91
N GLU A 209 -21.77 -6.92 3.87
CA GLU A 209 -21.52 -8.34 3.93
C GLU A 209 -21.75 -8.88 5.34
N VAL A 210 -22.11 -10.15 5.44
CA VAL A 210 -22.37 -10.83 6.73
C VAL A 210 -21.33 -11.93 6.91
N GLN A 211 -20.53 -11.83 7.97
CA GLN A 211 -19.66 -12.93 8.37
C GLN A 211 -20.53 -14.07 8.87
N VAL A 212 -20.24 -15.28 8.42
CA VAL A 212 -20.81 -16.51 8.97
C VAL A 212 -19.70 -17.44 9.46
N PHE A 213 -20.05 -18.28 10.43
CA PHE A 213 -19.21 -19.41 10.85
C PHE A 213 -20.08 -20.65 10.99
N GLY A 214 -19.68 -21.72 10.31
CA GLY A 214 -20.41 -22.99 10.29
C GLY A 214 -19.61 -24.14 10.88
N ASP A 215 -20.31 -25.12 11.44
CA ASP A 215 -19.73 -26.31 12.09
C ASP A 215 -19.48 -27.49 11.16
N GLY A 216 -19.94 -27.43 9.90
CA GLY A 216 -19.90 -28.57 8.98
C GLY A 216 -21.06 -29.57 9.10
N GLU A 217 -21.93 -29.42 10.11
CA GLU A 217 -23.04 -30.34 10.40
C GLU A 217 -24.42 -29.68 10.26
N GLY A 218 -24.46 -28.36 10.06
CA GLY A 218 -25.66 -27.58 9.73
C GLY A 218 -25.91 -26.41 10.68
N ARG A 219 -25.17 -26.31 11.80
CA ARG A 219 -25.21 -25.14 12.67
C ARG A 219 -24.38 -24.03 12.04
N VAL A 220 -25.02 -22.87 11.83
CA VAL A 220 -24.35 -21.65 11.38
C VAL A 220 -24.73 -20.49 12.30
N VAL A 221 -23.74 -19.69 12.69
CA VAL A 221 -23.93 -18.39 13.33
C VAL A 221 -23.53 -17.27 12.38
N SER A 222 -24.26 -16.14 12.41
CA SER A 222 -23.83 -14.89 11.78
C SER A 222 -23.05 -14.07 12.79
N LEU A 223 -21.93 -13.45 12.39
CA LEU A 223 -20.98 -12.76 13.25
C LEU A 223 -20.84 -11.29 12.84
N ALA A 224 -21.91 -10.53 13.10
CA ALA A 224 -22.06 -9.14 12.65
C ALA A 224 -21.99 -8.98 11.11
N ASP A 225 -22.42 -7.82 10.66
CA ASP A 225 -22.26 -7.33 9.30
C ASP A 225 -21.12 -6.30 9.22
N ARG A 226 -20.54 -6.17 8.02
CA ARG A 226 -19.51 -5.18 7.70
C ARG A 226 -19.97 -4.35 6.51
N ASP A 227 -19.70 -3.06 6.57
CA ASP A 227 -19.76 -2.20 5.39
C ASP A 227 -18.39 -2.16 4.74
N CYS A 228 -18.33 -2.55 3.47
CA CYS A 228 -17.14 -2.55 2.65
C CYS A 228 -17.31 -1.63 1.44
N THR A 229 -18.17 -0.61 1.54
CA THR A 229 -18.58 0.26 0.45
C THR A 229 -17.44 1.12 -0.07
N LEU A 230 -16.49 1.51 0.79
CA LEU A 230 -15.37 2.38 0.40
C LEU A 230 -14.35 1.59 -0.42
N GLN A 231 -14.60 1.55 -1.73
CA GLN A 231 -13.84 0.77 -2.71
C GLN A 231 -13.27 1.64 -3.82
N ARG A 232 -12.21 1.15 -4.44
CA ARG A 232 -11.64 1.69 -5.67
C ARG A 232 -11.59 0.62 -6.73
N ARG A 233 -12.29 0.81 -7.86
CA ARG A 233 -12.35 -0.18 -8.96
C ARG A 233 -12.64 -1.59 -8.45
N HIS A 234 -13.63 -1.70 -7.55
CA HIS A 234 -14.04 -2.95 -6.88
C HIS A 234 -13.02 -3.55 -5.91
N GLN A 235 -11.98 -2.82 -5.52
CA GLN A 235 -11.03 -3.22 -4.46
C GLN A 235 -11.39 -2.47 -3.18
N LYS A 236 -11.66 -3.21 -2.10
CA LYS A 236 -12.00 -2.65 -0.78
C LYS A 236 -10.79 -1.92 -0.18
N VAL A 237 -11.01 -0.72 0.37
CA VAL A 237 -9.95 0.17 0.88
C VAL A 237 -10.16 0.50 2.37
N ILE A 238 -11.40 0.77 2.76
CA ILE A 238 -11.79 1.01 4.15
C ILE A 238 -13.07 0.22 4.42
N GLU A 239 -13.09 -0.50 5.55
CA GLU A 239 -14.22 -1.31 5.97
C GLU A 239 -14.59 -1.00 7.42
N GLU A 240 -15.88 -1.05 7.77
CA GLU A 240 -16.35 -0.80 9.13
C GLU A 240 -17.36 -1.84 9.62
N ALA A 241 -17.40 -2.07 10.92
CA ALA A 241 -18.35 -2.95 11.59
C ALA A 241 -18.92 -2.28 12.85
N PRO A 242 -20.23 -2.41 13.12
CA PRO A 242 -21.27 -2.89 12.22
C PRO A 242 -21.51 -1.95 11.03
N ALA A 243 -22.18 -2.41 9.97
CA ALA A 243 -22.53 -1.52 8.85
C ALA A 243 -23.48 -0.41 9.34
N PRO A 244 -23.17 0.88 9.07
CA PRO A 244 -23.95 2.00 9.57
C PRO A 244 -25.26 2.17 8.79
N GLY A 245 -26.29 2.77 9.39
CA GLY A 245 -27.49 3.19 8.64
C GLY A 245 -28.28 2.08 7.94
N LEU A 246 -28.14 0.81 8.35
CA LEU A 246 -29.04 -0.27 7.91
C LEU A 246 -30.26 -0.33 8.83
N PRO A 247 -31.50 -0.31 8.29
CA PRO A 247 -32.70 -0.61 9.05
C PRO A 247 -32.62 -2.02 9.67
N ASP A 248 -33.15 -2.18 10.89
CA ASP A 248 -33.10 -3.45 11.62
C ASP A 248 -33.72 -4.61 10.82
N THR A 249 -34.82 -4.34 10.12
CA THR A 249 -35.52 -5.33 9.27
C THR A 249 -34.64 -5.85 8.14
N VAL A 250 -33.86 -4.96 7.50
CA VAL A 250 -32.93 -5.32 6.43
C VAL A 250 -31.75 -6.12 7.01
N ARG A 251 -31.17 -5.65 8.12
CA ARG A 251 -30.06 -6.33 8.80
C ARG A 251 -30.45 -7.75 9.23
N GLU A 252 -31.59 -7.89 9.90
CA GLU A 252 -32.10 -9.21 10.32
C GLU A 252 -32.35 -10.12 9.12
N GLY A 253 -32.92 -9.58 8.03
CA GLY A 253 -33.14 -10.29 6.77
C GLY A 253 -31.84 -10.80 6.15
N MET A 254 -30.83 -9.93 6.03
CA MET A 254 -29.51 -10.29 5.51
C MET A 254 -28.83 -11.38 6.35
N HIS A 255 -28.86 -11.23 7.67
CA HIS A 255 -28.29 -12.21 8.59
C HIS A 255 -28.99 -13.57 8.50
N ALA A 256 -30.33 -13.58 8.47
CA ALA A 256 -31.10 -14.80 8.31
C ALA A 256 -30.83 -15.47 6.96
N ALA A 257 -30.76 -14.69 5.88
CA ALA A 257 -30.47 -15.19 4.54
C ALA A 257 -29.05 -15.77 4.45
N ALA A 258 -28.05 -15.09 5.03
CA ALA A 258 -26.67 -15.57 5.07
C ALA A 258 -26.54 -16.90 5.83
N ARG A 259 -27.21 -17.02 7.00
CA ARG A 259 -27.24 -18.28 7.75
C ARG A 259 -27.97 -19.38 6.98
N ALA A 260 -29.09 -19.08 6.34
CA ALA A 260 -29.84 -20.06 5.57
C ALA A 260 -29.03 -20.62 4.40
N LEU A 261 -28.33 -19.75 3.65
CA LEU A 261 -27.46 -20.15 2.55
C LEU A 261 -26.32 -21.05 3.02
N ALA A 262 -25.63 -20.67 4.09
CA ALA A 262 -24.53 -21.46 4.64
C ALA A 262 -25.02 -22.78 5.27
N ALA A 263 -26.16 -22.78 5.96
CA ALA A 263 -26.72 -23.98 6.59
C ALA A 263 -27.19 -25.01 5.55
N GLU A 264 -27.75 -24.56 4.43
CA GLU A 264 -28.17 -25.43 3.32
C GLU A 264 -26.98 -26.21 2.74
N ALA A 265 -25.78 -25.61 2.72
CA ALA A 265 -24.55 -26.27 2.29
C ALA A 265 -23.79 -26.99 3.41
N GLN A 266 -24.37 -27.08 4.62
CA GLN A 266 -23.72 -27.57 5.84
C GLN A 266 -22.32 -26.96 6.02
N TYR A 267 -22.20 -25.65 5.76
CA TYR A 267 -20.92 -24.97 5.61
C TYR A 267 -20.01 -25.18 6.83
N LEU A 268 -18.71 -25.38 6.60
CA LEU A 268 -17.68 -25.52 7.63
C LEU A 268 -16.76 -24.30 7.63
N SER A 269 -16.35 -23.86 8.82
CA SER A 269 -15.37 -22.78 9.03
C SER A 269 -15.95 -21.38 8.78
N ALA A 270 -15.07 -20.39 8.57
CA ALA A 270 -15.43 -19.01 8.29
C ALA A 270 -15.79 -18.81 6.81
N GLY A 271 -16.80 -17.97 6.55
CA GLY A 271 -17.15 -17.51 5.20
C GLY A 271 -17.96 -16.22 5.26
N THR A 272 -18.13 -15.55 4.12
CA THR A 272 -18.85 -14.27 4.08
C THR A 272 -19.85 -14.21 2.94
N VAL A 273 -21.10 -13.89 3.27
CA VAL A 273 -22.14 -13.65 2.29
C VAL A 273 -22.21 -12.15 2.00
N GLU A 274 -21.90 -11.76 0.77
CA GLU A 274 -21.87 -10.37 0.33
C GLU A 274 -23.19 -9.96 -0.32
N PHE A 275 -23.56 -8.69 -0.12
CA PHE A 275 -24.78 -8.09 -0.65
C PHE A 275 -24.49 -6.71 -1.25
N ILE A 276 -25.19 -6.41 -2.34
CA ILE A 276 -25.39 -5.02 -2.79
C ILE A 276 -26.60 -4.48 -2.07
N TYR A 277 -26.44 -3.36 -1.35
CA TYR A 277 -27.51 -2.67 -0.65
C TYR A 277 -27.87 -1.36 -1.38
N ASP A 278 -29.12 -1.24 -1.80
CA ASP A 278 -29.73 -0.02 -2.33
C ASP A 278 -30.27 0.79 -1.14
N ALA A 279 -29.54 1.84 -0.76
CA ALA A 279 -29.88 2.67 0.38
C ALA A 279 -31.18 3.48 0.17
N ASP A 280 -31.57 3.78 -1.07
CA ASP A 280 -32.78 4.54 -1.38
C ASP A 280 -34.05 3.66 -1.26
N ARG A 281 -33.91 2.37 -1.61
CA ARG A 281 -35.02 1.40 -1.61
C ARG A 281 -35.07 0.52 -0.38
N GLU A 282 -34.02 0.54 0.44
CA GLU A 282 -33.81 -0.39 1.56
C GLU A 282 -33.83 -1.86 1.09
N GLU A 283 -33.27 -2.13 -0.10
CA GLU A 283 -33.23 -3.46 -0.73
C GLU A 283 -31.80 -4.02 -0.72
N ALA A 284 -31.60 -5.17 -0.06
CA ALA A 284 -30.34 -5.92 -0.12
C ALA A 284 -30.47 -7.09 -1.11
N SER A 285 -29.46 -7.28 -1.96
CA SER A 285 -29.41 -8.32 -2.99
C SER A 285 -28.11 -9.10 -2.91
N PHE A 286 -28.17 -10.43 -2.93
CA PHE A 286 -27.01 -11.32 -2.92
C PHE A 286 -26.03 -10.97 -4.04
N LEU A 287 -24.75 -10.90 -3.69
CA LEU A 287 -23.65 -10.68 -4.62
C LEU A 287 -22.84 -11.97 -4.79
N GLU A 288 -22.26 -12.47 -3.70
CA GLU A 288 -21.44 -13.69 -3.69
C GLU A 288 -21.31 -14.29 -2.28
N PHE A 289 -20.79 -15.52 -2.21
CA PHE A 289 -20.40 -16.16 -0.95
C PHE A 289 -18.90 -16.48 -1.01
N ASN A 290 -18.10 -15.66 -0.34
CA ASN A 290 -16.67 -15.87 -0.18
C ASN A 290 -16.43 -17.05 0.77
N THR A 291 -15.82 -18.12 0.28
CA THR A 291 -15.70 -19.39 1.01
C THR A 291 -14.37 -19.51 1.76
N ARG A 292 -13.99 -18.41 2.41
CA ARG A 292 -12.73 -18.23 3.14
C ARG A 292 -12.85 -17.11 4.16
N LEU A 293 -11.80 -16.95 4.97
CA LEU A 293 -11.59 -15.73 5.74
C LEU A 293 -11.38 -14.54 4.78
N GLN A 294 -11.72 -13.33 5.21
CA GLN A 294 -11.50 -12.10 4.46
C GLN A 294 -10.48 -11.19 5.15
N VAL A 295 -9.98 -10.22 4.39
CA VAL A 295 -8.95 -9.27 4.85
C VAL A 295 -9.47 -8.47 6.05
N GLU A 296 -10.72 -8.02 5.95
CA GLU A 296 -11.49 -7.18 6.87
C GLU A 296 -12.07 -7.93 8.10
N HIS A 297 -11.72 -9.21 8.31
CA HIS A 297 -12.14 -9.94 9.51
C HIS A 297 -11.77 -9.26 10.86
N PRO A 298 -10.70 -8.44 10.98
CA PRO A 298 -10.36 -7.81 12.26
C PRO A 298 -11.43 -6.86 12.80
N VAL A 299 -12.23 -6.19 11.96
CA VAL A 299 -13.32 -5.33 12.48
C VAL A 299 -14.42 -6.16 13.13
N THR A 300 -14.69 -7.36 12.60
CA THR A 300 -15.60 -8.33 13.23
C THR A 300 -15.04 -8.85 14.55
N GLU A 301 -13.76 -9.24 14.57
CA GLU A 301 -13.08 -9.68 15.81
C GLU A 301 -13.15 -8.60 16.89
N ALA A 302 -12.92 -7.35 16.51
CA ALA A 302 -12.90 -6.21 17.41
C ALA A 302 -14.26 -5.94 18.07
N VAL A 303 -15.35 -5.97 17.30
CA VAL A 303 -16.69 -5.69 17.86
C VAL A 303 -17.33 -6.87 18.58
N LEU A 304 -16.86 -8.10 18.35
CA LEU A 304 -17.39 -9.31 19.00
C LEU A 304 -16.49 -9.87 20.12
N GLY A 305 -15.23 -9.42 20.20
CA GLY A 305 -14.27 -9.95 21.16
C GLY A 305 -13.90 -11.42 20.90
N ILE A 306 -13.83 -11.82 19.63
CA ILE A 306 -13.51 -13.20 19.20
C ILE A 306 -12.21 -13.25 18.41
N ASP A 307 -11.71 -14.46 18.18
CA ASP A 307 -10.61 -14.73 17.25
C ASP A 307 -11.08 -15.73 16.19
N LEU A 308 -11.24 -15.26 14.96
CA LEU A 308 -11.78 -16.07 13.88
C LEU A 308 -10.79 -17.13 13.41
N VAL A 309 -9.50 -16.85 13.43
CA VAL A 309 -8.46 -17.84 13.09
C VAL A 309 -8.45 -18.97 14.11
N GLU A 310 -8.61 -18.66 15.39
CA GLU A 310 -8.74 -19.66 16.45
C GLU A 310 -9.96 -20.56 16.20
N TRP A 311 -11.11 -19.98 15.87
CA TRP A 311 -12.31 -20.74 15.55
C TRP A 311 -12.10 -21.65 14.35
N MET A 312 -11.48 -21.16 13.27
CA MET A 312 -11.16 -21.95 12.09
C MET A 312 -10.26 -23.15 12.44
N ILE A 313 -9.19 -22.92 13.22
CA ILE A 313 -8.26 -23.98 13.67
C ILE A 313 -8.97 -25.02 14.53
N ARG A 314 -9.82 -24.59 15.47
CA ARG A 314 -10.57 -25.49 16.37
C ARG A 314 -11.58 -26.34 15.59
N ALA A 315 -12.35 -25.73 14.71
CA ALA A 315 -13.32 -26.43 13.87
C ALA A 315 -12.63 -27.48 12.96
N ALA A 316 -11.51 -27.12 12.34
CA ALA A 316 -10.71 -28.05 11.54
C ALA A 316 -10.13 -29.21 12.37
N ALA A 317 -9.88 -28.99 13.67
CA ALA A 317 -9.46 -30.03 14.61
C ALA A 317 -10.63 -30.86 15.19
N GLY A 318 -11.87 -30.63 14.73
CA GLY A 318 -13.07 -31.34 15.19
C GLY A 318 -13.68 -30.79 16.49
N ASP A 319 -13.28 -29.60 16.94
CA ASP A 319 -13.85 -28.92 18.11
C ASP A 319 -14.75 -27.77 17.65
N THR A 320 -16.05 -28.00 17.56
CA THR A 320 -17.08 -27.00 17.22
C THR A 320 -18.00 -26.65 18.39
N ALA A 321 -17.79 -27.27 19.56
CA ALA A 321 -18.66 -27.14 20.74
C ALA A 321 -18.74 -25.70 21.29
N PHE A 322 -17.79 -24.83 20.91
CA PHE A 322 -17.85 -23.41 21.24
C PHE A 322 -19.04 -22.67 20.60
N LEU A 323 -19.68 -23.27 19.59
CA LEU A 323 -20.86 -22.72 18.92
C LEU A 323 -22.18 -23.06 19.64
N ASP A 324 -22.23 -24.15 20.41
CA ASP A 324 -23.48 -24.69 20.99
C ASP A 324 -24.18 -23.72 21.96
N GLY A 325 -23.39 -22.89 22.65
CA GLY A 325 -23.89 -21.90 23.61
C GLY A 325 -24.21 -20.53 22.99
N LEU A 326 -23.95 -20.33 21.69
CA LEU A 326 -24.11 -19.04 21.04
C LEU A 326 -25.50 -18.90 20.40
N PRO A 327 -26.13 -17.72 20.48
CA PRO A 327 -27.31 -17.45 19.69
C PRO A 327 -26.93 -17.39 18.20
N ASP A 328 -27.93 -17.51 17.32
CA ASP A 328 -27.72 -17.46 15.87
C ASP A 328 -27.02 -16.18 15.39
N SER A 329 -27.19 -15.09 16.11
CA SER A 329 -26.54 -13.80 15.88
C SER A 329 -25.10 -13.71 16.40
N GLY A 330 -24.55 -14.79 16.96
CA GLY A 330 -23.23 -14.78 17.57
C GLY A 330 -23.17 -14.00 18.89
N PRO A 331 -21.95 -13.71 19.39
CA PRO A 331 -21.77 -12.86 20.57
C PRO A 331 -22.41 -11.47 20.41
N ALA A 332 -22.65 -10.79 21.53
CA ALA A 332 -23.16 -9.43 21.49
C ALA A 332 -22.11 -8.47 20.90
N VAL A 333 -22.54 -7.64 19.96
CA VAL A 333 -21.73 -6.57 19.39
C VAL A 333 -21.47 -5.49 20.44
N THR A 334 -20.22 -5.07 20.59
CA THR A 334 -19.79 -3.97 21.45
C THR A 334 -19.03 -2.91 20.66
N GLY A 335 -19.53 -1.68 20.69
CA GLY A 335 -18.90 -0.54 20.04
C GLY A 335 -18.94 -0.61 18.51
N ALA A 336 -17.94 0.01 17.88
CA ALA A 336 -17.72 -0.01 16.44
C ALA A 336 -16.22 -0.15 16.15
N ALA A 337 -15.89 -0.64 14.96
CA ALA A 337 -14.53 -0.78 14.49
C ALA A 337 -14.41 -0.36 13.02
N VAL A 338 -13.25 0.18 12.65
CA VAL A 338 -12.92 0.57 11.27
C VAL A 338 -11.52 0.08 10.94
N GLU A 339 -11.36 -0.49 9.76
CA GLU A 339 -10.08 -0.91 9.18
C GLU A 339 -9.78 -0.09 7.92
N ALA A 340 -8.57 0.42 7.81
CA ALA A 340 -8.05 1.04 6.59
C ALA A 340 -6.84 0.28 6.06
N ARG A 341 -6.82 0.01 4.76
CA ARG A 341 -5.75 -0.71 4.07
C ARG A 341 -4.73 0.24 3.49
N VAL A 342 -3.54 0.21 4.04
CA VAL A 342 -2.40 0.98 3.56
C VAL A 342 -1.72 0.19 2.45
N TYR A 343 -1.70 0.75 1.24
CA TYR A 343 -1.13 0.17 0.03
C TYR A 343 0.11 0.94 -0.42
N ALA A 344 1.10 0.22 -0.97
CA ALA A 344 2.22 0.77 -1.71
C ALA A 344 1.77 1.15 -3.13
N GLU A 345 1.06 2.27 -3.25
CA GLU A 345 0.52 2.76 -4.51
C GLU A 345 0.59 4.29 -4.56
N ASP A 346 0.55 4.86 -5.77
CA ASP A 346 0.45 6.31 -5.99
C ASP A 346 -0.96 6.71 -6.47
N PRO A 347 -1.86 7.17 -5.58
CA PRO A 347 -3.20 7.62 -5.96
C PRO A 347 -3.19 8.74 -7.02
N ALA A 348 -2.19 9.62 -6.99
CA ALA A 348 -2.11 10.75 -7.92
C ALA A 348 -1.79 10.32 -9.36
N ARG A 349 -1.34 9.08 -9.56
CA ARG A 349 -1.05 8.49 -10.88
C ARG A 349 -1.94 7.31 -11.20
N GLY A 350 -3.16 7.32 -10.68
CA GLY A 350 -4.13 6.26 -10.95
C GLY A 350 -3.81 4.95 -10.22
N HIS A 351 -3.20 5.06 -9.04
CA HIS A 351 -2.87 3.95 -8.13
C HIS A 351 -1.85 2.97 -8.74
N LEU A 352 -0.82 3.52 -9.38
CA LEU A 352 0.30 2.70 -9.84
C LEU A 352 0.97 2.04 -8.63
N PRO A 353 1.21 0.71 -8.67
CA PRO A 353 1.96 0.02 -7.63
C PRO A 353 3.35 0.64 -7.43
N SER A 354 3.78 0.70 -6.19
CA SER A 354 5.08 1.20 -5.76
C SER A 354 5.85 0.06 -5.10
N ALA A 355 7.15 -0.01 -5.38
CA ALA A 355 8.05 -1.01 -4.88
C ALA A 355 9.40 -0.36 -4.55
N GLY A 356 10.11 -0.88 -3.57
CA GLY A 356 11.37 -0.30 -3.14
C GLY A 356 11.66 -0.49 -1.65
N LEU A 357 12.79 0.09 -1.22
CA LEU A 357 13.26 0.02 0.15
C LEU A 357 12.43 0.94 1.04
N LEU A 358 11.90 0.39 2.13
CA LEU A 358 11.24 1.16 3.17
C LEU A 358 12.28 1.86 4.04
N THR A 359 12.38 3.18 3.92
CA THR A 359 13.32 4.00 4.70
C THR A 359 12.75 4.41 6.05
N CYS A 360 11.43 4.39 6.19
CA CYS A 360 10.72 4.59 7.44
C CYS A 360 9.47 3.70 7.52
N VAL A 361 9.20 3.16 8.71
CA VAL A 361 7.98 2.44 9.06
C VAL A 361 7.72 2.73 10.53
N ASP A 362 6.97 3.81 10.78
CA ASP A 362 6.50 4.17 12.11
C ASP A 362 4.98 3.96 12.10
N LEU A 363 4.50 3.07 12.97
CA LEU A 363 3.10 2.64 13.02
C LEU A 363 2.51 3.04 14.39
N PRO A 364 1.21 3.39 14.45
CA PRO A 364 0.57 3.83 15.69
C PRO A 364 0.53 2.69 16.72
N GLU A 365 0.89 2.99 17.97
CA GLU A 365 0.72 2.07 19.11
C GLU A 365 -0.72 2.08 19.64
N THR A 366 -1.50 3.11 19.29
CA THR A 366 -2.89 3.34 19.73
C THR A 366 -3.91 2.50 18.97
N ALA A 367 -3.50 1.83 17.89
CA ALA A 367 -4.35 1.02 17.02
C ALA A 367 -3.83 -0.42 16.92
N ARG A 368 -4.71 -1.36 16.55
CA ARG A 368 -4.26 -2.68 16.09
C ARG A 368 -3.73 -2.50 14.67
N VAL A 369 -2.48 -2.87 14.43
CA VAL A 369 -1.89 -2.85 13.09
C VAL A 369 -1.46 -4.25 12.68
N ASP A 370 -2.18 -4.85 11.74
CA ASP A 370 -1.77 -6.11 11.11
C ASP A 370 -0.94 -5.76 9.86
N THR A 371 0.36 -6.05 9.88
CA THR A 371 1.32 -5.66 8.82
C THR A 371 2.32 -6.79 8.56
N TRP A 372 3.22 -6.64 7.59
CA TRP A 372 4.38 -7.53 7.35
C TRP A 372 5.68 -6.78 7.06
N ILE A 373 5.64 -5.45 7.16
CA ILE A 373 6.74 -4.56 6.81
C ILE A 373 7.49 -4.05 8.03
N GLU A 374 8.76 -3.70 7.82
CA GLU A 374 9.61 -3.00 8.78
C GLU A 374 10.59 -2.10 8.03
N ARG A 375 11.21 -1.16 8.73
CA ARG A 375 12.27 -0.32 8.16
C ARG A 375 13.41 -1.20 7.66
N GLY A 376 13.86 -0.96 6.42
CA GLY A 376 14.93 -1.71 5.77
C GLY A 376 14.45 -2.88 4.91
N LEU A 377 13.15 -3.19 4.91
CA LEU A 377 12.57 -4.19 4.04
C LEU A 377 12.35 -3.62 2.63
N GLU A 378 12.56 -4.45 1.59
CA GLU A 378 12.28 -4.10 0.20
C GLU A 378 10.91 -4.66 -0.21
N VAL A 379 9.96 -3.77 -0.56
CA VAL A 379 8.63 -4.14 -1.04
C VAL A 379 8.75 -4.64 -2.48
N PRO A 380 8.36 -5.89 -2.79
CA PRO A 380 8.46 -6.43 -4.14
C PRO A 380 7.29 -5.95 -5.02
N ALA A 381 7.53 -5.86 -6.33
CA ALA A 381 6.50 -5.45 -7.31
C ALA A 381 5.60 -6.59 -7.81
N VAL A 382 5.80 -7.83 -7.34
CA VAL A 382 5.20 -9.05 -7.93
C VAL A 382 3.91 -9.51 -7.25
N TYR A 383 3.59 -8.99 -6.07
CA TYR A 383 2.41 -9.39 -5.28
C TYR A 383 1.48 -8.20 -5.05
N ASP A 384 0.39 -8.47 -4.31
CA ASP A 384 -0.48 -7.42 -3.80
C ASP A 384 0.32 -6.35 -3.02
N PRO A 385 0.07 -5.04 -3.27
CA PRO A 385 0.85 -3.97 -2.67
C PRO A 385 0.41 -3.60 -1.24
N MET A 386 -0.46 -4.35 -0.57
CA MET A 386 -0.88 -4.01 0.80
C MET A 386 0.29 -4.10 1.77
N LEU A 387 0.54 -3.03 2.51
CA LEU A 387 1.61 -2.90 3.50
C LEU A 387 1.11 -3.18 4.91
N ALA A 388 -0.05 -2.63 5.26
CA ALA A 388 -0.62 -2.73 6.59
C ALA A 388 -2.12 -2.53 6.58
N LYS A 389 -2.77 -3.05 7.62
CA LYS A 389 -4.16 -2.79 7.97
C LYS A 389 -4.16 -2.06 9.29
N VAL A 390 -4.71 -0.85 9.32
CA VAL A 390 -4.83 -0.03 10.53
C VAL A 390 -6.25 -0.17 11.05
N ILE A 391 -6.41 -0.79 12.20
CA ILE A 391 -7.71 -1.13 12.78
C ILE A 391 -7.90 -0.40 14.09
N THR A 392 -9.00 0.33 14.19
CA THR A 392 -9.36 1.13 15.35
C THR A 392 -10.75 0.77 15.85
N THR A 393 -10.99 1.04 17.12
CA THR A 393 -12.26 0.71 17.80
C THR A 393 -12.73 1.91 18.61
N GLY A 394 -14.05 2.05 18.75
CA GLY A 394 -14.66 3.11 19.54
C GLY A 394 -15.95 2.64 20.22
N ALA A 395 -16.37 3.36 21.27
CA ALA A 395 -17.67 3.11 21.90
C ALA A 395 -18.82 3.43 20.94
N THR A 396 -18.60 4.38 20.02
CA THR A 396 -19.48 4.72 18.92
C THR A 396 -18.72 4.67 17.59
N ARG A 397 -19.46 4.66 16.47
CA ARG A 397 -18.87 4.81 15.13
C ARG A 397 -18.01 6.06 15.02
N ALA A 398 -18.49 7.19 15.54
CA ALA A 398 -17.77 8.46 15.49
C ALA A 398 -16.42 8.37 16.23
N ASP A 399 -16.39 7.70 17.39
CA ASP A 399 -15.15 7.49 18.13
C ASP A 399 -14.16 6.60 17.37
N ALA A 400 -14.65 5.54 16.69
CA ALA A 400 -13.80 4.66 15.89
C ALA A 400 -13.19 5.39 14.68
N TRP A 401 -13.98 6.18 13.95
CA TRP A 401 -13.49 6.99 12.84
C TRP A 401 -12.53 8.11 13.29
N ALA A 402 -12.78 8.73 14.44
CA ALA A 402 -11.85 9.70 15.02
C ALA A 402 -10.52 9.05 15.40
N ALA A 403 -10.56 7.87 16.05
CA ALA A 403 -9.37 7.09 16.36
C ALA A 403 -8.61 6.66 15.09
N LEU A 404 -9.33 6.31 14.01
CA LEU A 404 -8.72 6.00 12.72
C LEU A 404 -7.98 7.22 12.14
N ALA A 405 -8.60 8.40 12.18
CA ALA A 405 -7.99 9.64 11.70
C ALA A 405 -6.68 9.94 12.46
N ASP A 406 -6.69 9.80 13.79
CA ASP A 406 -5.49 9.97 14.62
C ASP A 406 -4.42 8.92 14.29
N ALA A 407 -4.78 7.63 14.23
CA ALA A 407 -3.86 6.54 13.92
C ALA A 407 -3.23 6.66 12.52
N LEU A 408 -4.01 7.09 11.52
CA LEU A 408 -3.49 7.38 10.18
C LEU A 408 -2.57 8.61 10.18
N GLY A 409 -2.85 9.61 11.02
CA GLY A 409 -1.98 10.77 11.24
C GLY A 409 -0.63 10.41 11.84
N GLU A 410 -0.61 9.45 12.76
CA GLU A 410 0.61 8.89 13.38
C GLU A 410 1.37 7.91 12.49
N THR A 411 0.70 7.30 11.50
CA THR A 411 1.31 6.33 10.57
C THR A 411 2.25 7.03 9.59
N ARG A 412 3.53 6.62 9.55
CA ARG A 412 4.52 7.11 8.60
C ARG A 412 5.24 5.95 7.91
N ILE A 413 5.08 5.85 6.59
CA ILE A 413 5.80 4.88 5.76
C ILE A 413 6.45 5.63 4.60
N GLU A 414 7.77 5.48 4.45
CA GLU A 414 8.60 6.24 3.51
C GLU A 414 9.46 5.31 2.66
N GLY A 415 9.91 5.79 1.51
CA GLY A 415 10.74 5.07 0.54
C GLY A 415 9.96 4.39 -0.59
N VAL A 416 8.62 4.35 -0.47
CA VAL A 416 7.67 3.99 -1.53
C VAL A 416 6.50 4.98 -1.49
N HIS A 417 5.76 5.09 -2.60
CA HIS A 417 4.49 5.82 -2.59
C HIS A 417 3.44 5.01 -1.82
N THR A 418 2.58 5.71 -1.08
CA THR A 418 1.47 5.08 -0.37
C THR A 418 0.16 5.82 -0.58
N ASN A 419 -0.95 5.11 -0.39
CA ASN A 419 -2.30 5.70 -0.37
C ASN A 419 -2.65 6.41 0.96
N LEU A 420 -1.71 6.53 1.91
CA LEU A 420 -1.97 7.09 3.25
C LEU A 420 -2.65 8.46 3.23
N GLY A 421 -2.23 9.35 2.32
CA GLY A 421 -2.84 10.68 2.19
C GLY A 421 -4.33 10.61 1.80
N GLN A 422 -4.70 9.68 0.91
CA GLN A 422 -6.09 9.46 0.53
C GLN A 422 -6.89 8.84 1.68
N LEU A 423 -6.30 7.92 2.45
CA LEU A 423 -6.96 7.33 3.62
C LEU A 423 -7.25 8.39 4.70
N ARG A 424 -6.29 9.30 4.96
CA ARG A 424 -6.48 10.43 5.87
C ARG A 424 -7.60 11.35 5.41
N ALA A 425 -7.65 11.66 4.11
CA ALA A 425 -8.72 12.44 3.52
C ALA A 425 -10.09 11.74 3.66
N ALA A 426 -10.14 10.42 3.44
CA ALA A 426 -11.37 9.64 3.57
C ALA A 426 -11.88 9.56 5.02
N ALA A 427 -10.98 9.44 5.99
CA ALA A 427 -11.33 9.46 7.41
C ALA A 427 -11.97 10.77 7.88
N ALA A 428 -11.74 11.87 7.14
CA ALA A 428 -12.29 13.19 7.41
C ALA A 428 -13.39 13.62 6.41
N ASP A 429 -13.74 12.80 5.42
CA ASP A 429 -14.70 13.17 4.38
C ASP A 429 -16.13 13.26 4.96
N PRO A 430 -16.83 14.42 4.80
CA PRO A 430 -18.16 14.60 5.35
C PRO A 430 -19.19 13.55 4.89
N ARG A 431 -19.10 13.08 3.63
CA ARG A 431 -20.01 12.06 3.08
C ARG A 431 -19.81 10.72 3.78
N VAL A 432 -18.57 10.38 4.08
CA VAL A 432 -18.23 9.15 4.81
C VAL A 432 -18.74 9.22 6.25
N LEU A 433 -18.46 10.32 6.95
CA LEU A 433 -18.90 10.52 8.32
C LEU A 433 -20.43 10.59 8.45
N ALA A 434 -21.12 11.15 7.45
CA ALA A 434 -22.58 11.23 7.39
C ALA A 434 -23.29 9.96 6.86
N VAL A 435 -22.54 8.92 6.44
CA VAL A 435 -23.10 7.69 5.84
C VAL A 435 -23.81 7.95 4.49
N GLU A 436 -23.30 8.91 3.73
CA GLU A 436 -23.75 9.28 2.38
C GLU A 436 -22.82 8.73 1.28
N HIS A 437 -21.92 7.81 1.65
CA HIS A 437 -20.94 7.22 0.76
C HIS A 437 -21.52 6.03 -0.01
N ASP A 438 -20.98 5.82 -1.21
CA ASP A 438 -21.29 4.73 -2.12
C ASP A 438 -19.99 4.11 -2.67
N THR A 439 -20.12 3.04 -3.44
CA THR A 439 -18.98 2.33 -4.06
C THR A 439 -18.12 3.17 -5.01
N GLY A 440 -18.56 4.36 -5.40
CA GLY A 440 -17.80 5.31 -6.20
C GLY A 440 -17.06 6.39 -5.38
N THR A 441 -17.35 6.50 -4.08
CA THR A 441 -16.94 7.65 -3.27
C THR A 441 -15.43 7.81 -3.16
N VAL A 442 -14.68 6.73 -2.89
CA VAL A 442 -13.20 6.78 -2.74
C VAL A 442 -12.51 7.32 -3.99
N ALA A 443 -13.04 7.02 -5.18
CA ALA A 443 -12.47 7.51 -6.44
C ALA A 443 -12.50 9.03 -6.59
N THR A 444 -13.33 9.72 -5.78
CA THR A 444 -13.46 11.18 -5.76
C THR A 444 -12.68 11.84 -4.61
N ILE A 445 -12.07 11.05 -3.73
CA ILE A 445 -11.32 11.55 -2.57
C ILE A 445 -9.86 11.71 -2.99
N GLU A 446 -9.38 12.96 -2.95
CA GLU A 446 -8.03 13.32 -3.34
C GLU A 446 -7.13 13.57 -2.12
N ASP A 447 -5.85 13.15 -2.23
CA ASP A 447 -4.83 13.53 -1.26
C ASP A 447 -4.41 15.00 -1.46
N ALA A 448 -4.88 15.86 -0.57
CA ALA A 448 -4.52 17.29 -0.54
C ALA A 448 -3.18 17.57 0.15
N SER A 449 -2.45 16.55 0.61
CA SER A 449 -1.19 16.75 1.33
C SER A 449 -0.17 17.51 0.46
N PRO A 450 0.57 18.48 1.03
CA PRO A 450 1.63 19.20 0.33
C PRO A 450 2.63 18.26 -0.32
N ARG A 451 3.09 18.61 -1.53
CA ARG A 451 4.09 17.81 -2.23
C ARG A 451 4.89 18.59 -3.26
N ILE A 452 6.06 18.07 -3.56
CA ILE A 452 6.94 18.48 -4.64
C ILE A 452 7.22 17.25 -5.50
N ASP A 453 6.71 17.25 -6.73
CA ASP A 453 6.86 16.15 -7.67
C ASP A 453 8.16 16.32 -8.49
N VAL A 454 8.99 15.29 -8.52
CA VAL A 454 10.22 15.25 -9.33
C VAL A 454 9.87 14.90 -10.78
N ILE A 455 9.77 15.92 -11.64
CA ILE A 455 9.49 15.78 -13.07
C ILE A 455 10.73 15.30 -13.82
N ALA A 456 11.89 15.84 -13.46
CA ALA A 456 13.20 15.37 -13.90
C ALA A 456 14.17 15.36 -12.73
N ALA A 457 14.95 14.31 -12.56
CA ALA A 457 15.83 14.17 -11.39
C ALA A 457 17.19 14.87 -11.53
N GLY A 458 17.58 15.31 -12.73
CA GLY A 458 18.95 15.73 -13.02
C GLY A 458 19.90 14.54 -13.15
N VAL A 459 21.22 14.80 -13.07
CA VAL A 459 22.25 13.75 -13.20
C VAL A 459 22.42 12.94 -11.92
N LEU A 460 22.57 13.64 -10.79
CA LEU A 460 22.66 13.06 -9.46
C LEU A 460 22.16 14.10 -8.45
N THR A 461 20.92 13.92 -8.00
CA THR A 461 20.28 14.78 -6.99
C THR A 461 20.00 13.97 -5.73
N THR A 462 20.46 14.45 -4.58
CA THR A 462 20.29 13.76 -3.29
C THR A 462 19.84 14.72 -2.20
N VAL A 463 19.11 14.21 -1.22
CA VAL A 463 18.78 14.97 -0.01
C VAL A 463 20.03 15.03 0.87
N GLN A 464 20.39 16.22 1.33
CA GLN A 464 21.52 16.44 2.24
C GLN A 464 21.10 17.40 3.36
N ASP A 465 21.73 17.23 4.52
CA ASP A 465 21.69 18.16 5.65
C ASP A 465 23.10 18.45 6.16
N PHE A 466 23.27 19.50 6.97
CA PHE A 466 24.55 19.88 7.56
C PHE A 466 24.43 19.87 9.09
N PRO A 467 25.40 19.28 9.84
CA PRO A 467 26.72 18.79 9.42
C PRO A 467 26.71 17.36 8.86
N GLY A 468 25.55 16.79 8.58
CA GLY A 468 25.41 15.40 8.17
C GLY A 468 25.46 14.43 9.35
N ARG A 469 25.73 13.16 9.06
CA ARG A 469 25.72 12.04 9.98
C ARG A 469 27.02 11.92 10.79
N ILE A 470 27.17 12.78 11.80
CA ILE A 470 28.37 12.83 12.66
C ILE A 470 28.28 11.77 13.79
N GLY A 471 29.43 11.32 14.29
CA GLY A 471 29.53 10.43 15.46
C GLY A 471 29.76 8.94 15.14
N TYR A 472 29.84 8.59 13.86
CA TYR A 472 29.94 7.18 13.41
C TYR A 472 31.16 6.91 12.51
N TRP A 473 32.10 7.85 12.42
CA TRP A 473 33.30 7.71 11.60
C TRP A 473 34.16 6.48 11.99
N GLN A 474 34.23 6.18 13.28
CA GLN A 474 34.96 5.05 13.85
C GLN A 474 34.45 3.67 13.40
N VAL A 475 33.20 3.60 12.92
CA VAL A 475 32.62 2.38 12.33
C VAL A 475 32.50 2.47 10.80
N GLY A 476 33.15 3.46 10.18
CA GLY A 476 33.20 3.62 8.73
C GLY A 476 31.95 4.24 8.10
N VAL A 477 31.05 4.84 8.90
CA VAL A 477 29.90 5.57 8.38
C VAL A 477 30.31 7.03 8.15
N PRO A 478 30.29 7.52 6.88
CA PRO A 478 30.66 8.89 6.59
C PRO A 478 29.57 9.87 7.03
N PRO A 479 29.90 11.16 7.22
CA PRO A 479 28.91 12.19 7.48
C PRO A 479 27.93 12.39 6.32
N SER A 480 28.33 12.05 5.09
CA SER A 480 27.65 12.53 3.89
C SER A 480 27.58 14.07 3.91
N GLY A 481 26.39 14.66 4.02
CA GLY A 481 26.19 16.10 3.95
C GLY A 481 26.45 16.71 2.57
N PRO A 482 26.23 18.02 2.44
CA PRO A 482 26.62 18.77 1.26
C PRO A 482 28.15 18.74 1.12
N MET A 483 28.64 18.55 -0.10
CA MET A 483 30.09 18.52 -0.36
C MET A 483 30.72 19.92 -0.43
N ASP A 484 29.90 20.93 -0.74
CA ASP A 484 30.18 22.35 -0.53
C ASP A 484 29.15 22.85 0.49
N ASP A 485 29.56 22.80 1.75
CA ASP A 485 28.73 23.15 2.90
C ASP A 485 28.45 24.66 2.98
N LEU A 486 29.36 25.50 2.47
CA LEU A 486 29.20 26.95 2.47
C LEU A 486 28.01 27.36 1.61
N SER A 487 27.95 26.93 0.34
CA SER A 487 26.82 27.28 -0.54
C SER A 487 25.50 26.78 0.02
N PHE A 488 25.47 25.53 0.51
CA PHE A 488 24.29 24.93 1.11
C PHE A 488 23.79 25.72 2.33
N ARG A 489 24.68 26.07 3.27
CA ARG A 489 24.34 26.82 4.48
C ARG A 489 23.92 28.26 4.17
N LEU A 490 24.56 28.92 3.22
CA LEU A 490 24.18 30.27 2.80
C LEU A 490 22.77 30.30 2.18
N GLY A 491 22.42 29.31 1.37
CA GLY A 491 21.06 29.16 0.82
C GLY A 491 20.00 28.93 1.90
N ASN A 492 20.28 28.06 2.87
CA ASN A 492 19.39 27.86 4.02
C ASN A 492 19.22 29.15 4.84
N ARG A 493 20.31 29.85 5.14
CA ARG A 493 20.28 31.14 5.85
C ARG A 493 19.46 32.20 5.11
N ALA A 494 19.55 32.25 3.78
CA ALA A 494 18.77 33.17 2.96
C ALA A 494 17.25 32.93 3.09
N LEU A 495 16.84 31.70 3.38
CA LEU A 495 15.44 31.31 3.60
C LEU A 495 14.99 31.47 5.06
N GLY A 496 15.91 31.85 5.96
CA GLY A 496 15.64 31.93 7.39
C GLY A 496 15.62 30.56 8.08
N ASN A 497 16.20 29.52 7.46
CA ASN A 497 16.27 28.18 8.02
C ASN A 497 17.41 28.06 9.04
N ASP A 498 17.17 27.25 10.07
CA ASP A 498 18.22 26.83 11.02
C ASP A 498 19.23 25.87 10.37
N GLU A 499 20.38 25.67 11.02
CA GLU A 499 21.30 24.60 10.63
C GLU A 499 20.66 23.23 10.83
N GLY A 500 20.99 22.27 9.96
CA GLY A 500 20.37 20.94 9.95
C GLY A 500 19.14 20.82 9.05
N VAL A 501 18.58 21.93 8.58
CA VAL A 501 17.42 21.89 7.67
C VAL A 501 17.84 21.27 6.31
N PRO A 502 17.19 20.18 5.87
CA PRO A 502 17.58 19.46 4.68
C PRO A 502 17.18 20.17 3.40
N GLY A 503 17.96 19.96 2.35
CA GLY A 503 17.71 20.43 1.00
C GLY A 503 18.29 19.47 -0.03
N LEU A 504 18.26 19.86 -1.31
CA LEU A 504 18.79 19.05 -2.40
C LEU A 504 20.18 19.50 -2.79
N GLU A 505 21.08 18.54 -2.90
CA GLU A 505 22.36 18.69 -3.58
C GLU A 505 22.25 18.09 -4.99
N CYS A 506 22.61 18.88 -5.99
CA CYS A 506 22.51 18.55 -7.41
C CYS A 506 23.91 18.56 -8.04
N THR A 507 24.31 17.48 -8.70
CA THR A 507 25.64 17.36 -9.32
C THR A 507 25.53 17.53 -10.84
N ILE A 508 26.32 18.44 -11.42
CA ILE A 508 26.38 18.78 -12.86
C ILE A 508 25.11 19.42 -13.45
N ALA A 509 23.95 18.77 -13.31
CA ALA A 509 22.65 19.27 -13.74
C ALA A 509 21.59 18.93 -12.70
N GLY A 510 20.75 19.92 -12.38
CA GLY A 510 19.74 19.79 -11.34
C GLY A 510 18.39 19.26 -11.82
N PRO A 511 17.41 19.21 -10.91
CA PRO A 511 16.09 18.66 -11.19
C PRO A 511 15.14 19.68 -11.83
N THR A 512 14.05 19.15 -12.35
CA THR A 512 12.79 19.88 -12.58
C THR A 512 11.78 19.43 -11.55
N LEU A 513 11.24 20.37 -10.78
CA LEU A 513 10.35 20.14 -9.64
C LEU A 513 9.03 20.88 -9.85
N ARG A 514 7.91 20.20 -9.59
CA ARG A 514 6.57 20.80 -9.62
C ARG A 514 5.97 20.83 -8.23
N PHE A 515 5.41 21.98 -7.83
CA PHE A 515 4.97 22.21 -6.46
C PHE A 515 3.44 22.17 -6.39
N SER A 516 2.86 21.37 -5.48
CA SER A 516 1.39 21.36 -5.29
C SER A 516 0.89 22.51 -4.42
N VAL A 517 1.79 23.11 -3.64
CA VAL A 517 1.51 24.23 -2.74
C VAL A 517 2.54 25.34 -2.97
N PRO A 518 2.28 26.59 -2.55
CA PRO A 518 3.28 27.64 -2.62
C PRO A 518 4.49 27.31 -1.72
N VAL A 519 5.71 27.45 -2.25
CA VAL A 519 6.96 27.23 -1.50
C VAL A 519 8.00 28.26 -1.92
N THR A 520 8.66 28.87 -0.95
CA THR A 520 9.83 29.73 -1.22
C THR A 520 11.09 28.89 -1.25
N VAL A 521 11.88 29.00 -2.32
CA VAL A 521 13.12 28.24 -2.54
C VAL A 521 14.31 29.17 -2.72
N CYS A 522 15.53 28.67 -2.54
CA CYS A 522 16.74 29.39 -2.92
C CYS A 522 17.70 28.42 -3.62
N VAL A 523 18.16 28.79 -4.82
CA VAL A 523 19.15 28.00 -5.57
C VAL A 523 20.53 28.63 -5.41
N THR A 524 21.51 27.87 -4.93
CA THR A 524 22.88 28.33 -4.68
C THR A 524 23.92 27.38 -5.30
N GLY A 525 25.21 27.67 -5.12
CA GLY A 525 26.31 26.89 -5.69
C GLY A 525 26.76 27.40 -7.06
N ALA A 526 27.25 26.48 -7.88
CA ALA A 526 27.85 26.78 -9.18
C ALA A 526 26.88 27.52 -10.13
N PRO A 527 27.38 28.38 -11.04
CA PRO A 527 26.55 29.09 -12.01
C PRO A 527 25.78 28.12 -12.92
N ALA A 528 24.46 28.15 -12.84
CA ALA A 528 23.56 27.33 -13.65
C ALA A 528 22.29 28.13 -14.01
N PRO A 529 21.67 27.88 -15.16
CA PRO A 529 20.41 28.52 -15.50
C PRO A 529 19.30 27.96 -14.60
N VAL A 530 18.55 28.85 -13.96
CA VAL A 530 17.38 28.50 -13.15
C VAL A 530 16.16 29.14 -13.78
N THR A 531 15.09 28.37 -13.95
CA THR A 531 13.82 28.88 -14.48
C THR A 531 12.66 28.55 -13.56
N LEU A 532 11.69 29.45 -13.53
CA LEU A 532 10.36 29.25 -12.97
C LEU A 532 9.34 29.39 -14.10
N ASP A 533 8.60 28.33 -14.38
CA ASP A 533 7.65 28.24 -15.50
C ASP A 533 8.27 28.65 -16.85
N GLY A 534 9.54 28.29 -17.03
CA GLY A 534 10.35 28.62 -18.21
C GLY A 534 10.96 30.03 -18.22
N ALA A 535 10.56 30.92 -17.31
CA ALA A 535 11.15 32.26 -17.18
C ALA A 535 12.44 32.22 -16.33
N PRO A 536 13.54 32.86 -16.75
CA PRO A 536 14.78 32.89 -15.96
C PRO A 536 14.60 33.58 -14.59
N VAL A 537 15.19 33.01 -13.56
CA VAL A 537 15.25 33.56 -12.18
C VAL A 537 16.70 33.56 -11.67
N GLU A 538 17.01 34.44 -10.72
CA GLU A 538 18.39 34.60 -10.20
C GLU A 538 18.72 33.55 -9.13
N GLN A 539 19.92 32.94 -9.21
CA GLN A 539 20.49 32.19 -8.09
C GLN A 539 20.80 33.13 -6.90
N TRP A 540 20.97 32.55 -5.70
CA TRP A 540 21.35 33.27 -4.47
C TRP A 540 20.30 34.25 -3.93
N VAL A 541 19.08 34.19 -4.46
CA VAL A 541 17.92 34.99 -4.05
C VAL A 541 16.77 34.05 -3.69
N PRO A 542 15.96 34.35 -2.66
CA PRO A 542 14.69 33.66 -2.42
C PRO A 542 13.73 33.82 -3.60
N ILE A 543 13.14 32.71 -4.05
CA ILE A 543 12.21 32.62 -5.18
C ILE A 543 10.90 32.04 -4.66
N ASP A 544 9.81 32.79 -4.80
CA ASP A 544 8.47 32.30 -4.44
C ASP A 544 7.90 31.48 -5.59
N VAL A 545 7.76 30.17 -5.39
CA VAL A 545 7.14 29.26 -6.36
C VAL A 545 5.66 29.12 -6.01
N PRO A 546 4.72 29.48 -6.90
CA PRO A 546 3.30 29.32 -6.64
C PRO A 546 2.88 27.84 -6.70
N ALA A 547 1.71 27.53 -6.16
CA ALA A 547 1.09 26.22 -6.39
C ALA A 547 0.89 25.98 -7.90
N GLY A 548 1.26 24.79 -8.36
CA GLY A 548 1.32 24.40 -9.78
C GLY A 548 2.59 24.84 -10.51
N GLY A 549 3.43 25.69 -9.90
CA GLY A 549 4.66 26.20 -10.49
C GLY A 549 5.72 25.13 -10.69
N GLU A 550 6.55 25.32 -11.72
CA GLU A 550 7.62 24.41 -12.09
C GLU A 550 8.99 25.11 -12.02
N LEU A 551 9.86 24.66 -11.11
CA LEU A 551 11.24 25.12 -10.98
C LEU A 551 12.17 24.15 -11.69
N ALA A 552 13.01 24.65 -12.60
CA ALA A 552 14.05 23.84 -13.23
C ALA A 552 15.44 24.41 -12.99
N VAL A 553 16.39 23.54 -12.62
CA VAL A 553 17.81 23.87 -12.49
C VAL A 553 18.57 23.15 -13.59
N GLY A 554 19.09 23.91 -14.55
CA GLY A 554 19.77 23.35 -15.70
C GLY A 554 21.21 22.89 -15.42
N GLN A 555 21.95 22.67 -16.51
CA GLN A 555 23.35 22.27 -16.46
C GLN A 555 24.25 23.46 -16.09
N ILE A 556 25.28 23.20 -15.28
CA ILE A 556 26.33 24.17 -14.96
C ILE A 556 27.02 24.65 -16.25
N ILE A 557 27.21 25.96 -16.40
CA ILE A 557 27.57 26.60 -17.69
C ILE A 557 29.10 26.68 -17.92
N ASP A 558 29.91 26.71 -16.85
CA ASP A 558 31.37 26.89 -16.97
C ASP A 558 32.16 26.21 -15.84
N ALA A 559 32.11 26.76 -14.63
CA ALA A 559 32.93 26.32 -13.50
C ALA A 559 32.08 25.81 -12.31
N GLY A 560 32.67 24.91 -11.52
CA GLY A 560 32.02 24.26 -10.39
C GLY A 560 31.35 22.93 -10.76
N ALA A 561 30.85 22.22 -9.75
CA ALA A 561 30.30 20.87 -9.94
C ALA A 561 28.92 20.66 -9.29
N ARG A 562 28.50 21.55 -8.39
CA ARG A 562 27.31 21.36 -7.55
C ARG A 562 26.47 22.61 -7.47
N THR A 563 25.16 22.42 -7.54
CA THR A 563 24.15 23.40 -7.15
C THR A 563 23.32 22.84 -6.01
N TYR A 564 22.66 23.72 -5.29
CA TYR A 564 21.79 23.33 -4.19
C TYR A 564 20.43 23.97 -4.34
N VAL A 565 19.36 23.20 -4.13
CA VAL A 565 17.98 23.69 -4.06
C VAL A 565 17.51 23.58 -2.62
N LEU A 566 17.31 24.71 -1.97
CA LEU A 566 16.93 24.81 -0.57
C LEU A 566 15.47 25.28 -0.50
N PHE A 567 14.74 24.84 0.51
CA PHE A 567 13.30 25.11 0.68
C PHE A 567 13.12 25.81 2.02
N GLN A 568 12.31 26.86 2.09
CA GLN A 568 11.98 27.46 3.37
C GLN A 568 11.28 26.41 4.25
N GLY A 569 11.75 26.21 5.48
CA GLY A 569 11.33 25.11 6.36
C GLY A 569 12.00 23.76 6.07
N GLY A 570 12.53 23.55 4.87
CA GLY A 570 13.17 22.32 4.43
C GLY A 570 12.21 21.27 3.91
N LEU A 571 12.72 20.03 3.89
CA LEU A 571 11.98 18.84 3.47
C LEU A 571 11.72 17.92 4.66
N ASP A 572 10.50 17.40 4.76
CA ASP A 572 10.16 16.36 5.74
C ASP A 572 10.66 15.01 5.22
N VAL A 573 11.83 14.60 5.73
CA VAL A 573 12.53 13.38 5.32
C VAL A 573 12.96 12.63 6.57
N PRO A 574 12.77 11.30 6.66
CA PRO A 574 13.17 10.54 7.83
C PRO A 574 14.67 10.63 8.08
N THR A 575 15.05 10.76 9.34
CA THR A 575 16.47 10.75 9.73
C THR A 575 16.95 9.33 9.98
N PHE A 576 18.21 9.07 9.63
CA PHE A 576 18.88 7.82 9.94
C PHE A 576 20.23 8.11 10.60
N LEU A 577 20.41 7.60 11.82
CA LEU A 577 21.55 7.91 12.68
C LEU A 577 21.73 9.43 12.90
N GLY A 578 20.62 10.14 13.10
CA GLY A 578 20.58 11.57 13.46
C GLY A 578 20.72 12.54 12.29
N SER A 579 20.64 12.09 11.04
CA SER A 579 20.76 12.95 9.85
C SER A 579 19.88 12.46 8.70
N ALA A 580 19.34 13.41 7.93
CA ALA A 580 18.60 13.21 6.69
C ALA A 580 19.51 13.04 5.45
N SER A 581 20.83 13.15 5.60
CA SER A 581 21.77 13.03 4.50
C SER A 581 21.78 11.65 3.83
N THR A 582 21.67 11.63 2.51
CA THR A 582 21.75 10.39 1.71
C THR A 582 23.20 9.88 1.62
N PHE A 583 23.38 8.58 1.81
CA PHE A 583 24.60 7.84 1.51
C PHE A 583 24.28 6.67 0.55
N PRO A 584 24.29 6.92 -0.78
CA PRO A 584 23.85 5.92 -1.77
C PRO A 584 24.59 4.57 -1.71
N PRO A 585 25.93 4.50 -1.54
CA PRO A 585 26.62 3.21 -1.44
C PRO A 585 26.14 2.33 -0.28
N GLY A 586 25.64 2.94 0.80
CA GLY A 586 25.07 2.23 1.94
C GLY A 586 23.55 2.10 1.90
N ARG A 587 22.86 2.69 0.91
CA ARG A 587 21.39 2.80 0.84
C ARG A 587 20.74 3.37 2.11
N ILE A 588 21.34 4.38 2.74
CA ILE A 588 20.84 4.97 3.99
C ILE A 588 20.60 6.48 3.90
N GLY A 589 19.56 6.95 4.59
CA GLY A 589 19.18 8.35 4.71
C GLY A 589 18.57 8.95 3.44
N GLY A 590 18.13 10.19 3.52
CA GLY A 590 17.38 10.85 2.45
C GLY A 590 16.01 10.22 2.21
N TYR A 591 15.47 10.44 1.01
CA TYR A 591 14.14 9.98 0.63
C TYR A 591 14.06 8.43 0.51
N THR A 592 14.94 7.83 -0.30
CA THR A 592 14.93 6.39 -0.63
C THR A 592 16.23 5.65 -0.27
N GLY A 593 17.18 6.31 0.41
CA GLY A 593 18.54 5.79 0.56
C GLY A 593 19.43 6.01 -0.67
N ASP A 594 18.88 6.56 -1.75
CA ASP A 594 19.55 6.72 -3.05
C ASP A 594 19.24 8.12 -3.65
N GLN A 595 19.75 8.40 -4.84
CA GLN A 595 19.41 9.59 -5.61
C GLN A 595 17.93 9.65 -5.98
N LEU A 596 17.43 10.87 -6.16
CA LEU A 596 16.08 11.10 -6.65
C LEU A 596 15.90 10.52 -8.05
N ARG A 597 14.67 10.13 -8.35
CA ARG A 597 14.24 9.58 -9.64
C ARG A 597 13.02 10.33 -10.15
N VAL A 598 12.80 10.23 -11.47
CA VAL A 598 11.57 10.73 -12.07
C VAL A 598 10.41 10.04 -11.38
N GLY A 599 9.54 10.85 -10.81
CA GLY A 599 8.34 10.38 -10.17
C GLY A 599 8.34 10.48 -8.66
N ASP A 600 9.50 10.60 -8.02
CA ASP A 600 9.62 10.76 -6.57
C ASP A 600 8.83 11.98 -6.07
N ARG A 601 8.35 11.91 -4.83
CA ARG A 601 7.53 12.93 -4.19
C ARG A 601 8.18 13.38 -2.89
N LEU A 602 8.60 14.64 -2.82
CA LEU A 602 9.14 15.23 -1.60
C LEU A 602 8.04 15.99 -0.85
N LEU A 603 8.13 16.02 0.48
CA LEU A 603 7.19 16.73 1.34
C LEU A 603 7.84 18.05 1.82
N PRO A 604 7.34 19.22 1.43
CA PRO A 604 7.82 20.49 1.98
C PRO A 604 7.33 20.66 3.42
N VAL A 605 8.18 21.20 4.28
CA VAL A 605 7.77 21.61 5.64
C VAL A 605 7.13 23.00 5.55
N PRO A 606 5.88 23.19 5.98
CA PRO A 606 5.27 24.51 6.01
C PRO A 606 6.07 25.44 6.92
N ALA A 607 6.51 26.58 6.39
CA ALA A 607 7.26 27.57 7.14
C ALA A 607 6.88 28.99 6.72
N THR A 608 7.01 29.91 7.66
CA THR A 608 6.88 31.35 7.43
C THR A 608 8.03 32.04 8.13
N GLY A 609 8.61 33.06 7.51
CA GLY A 609 9.79 33.72 8.05
C GLY A 609 10.33 34.78 7.10
N THR A 610 11.21 35.62 7.63
CA THR A 610 11.90 36.62 6.81
C THR A 610 12.94 35.94 5.94
N THR A 611 12.84 36.14 4.63
CA THR A 611 13.85 35.72 3.67
C THR A 611 14.69 36.92 3.24
N SER A 612 15.93 36.68 2.84
CA SER A 612 16.81 37.72 2.32
C SER A 612 17.80 37.15 1.32
N PRO A 613 18.17 37.91 0.26
CA PRO A 613 19.21 37.48 -0.67
C PRO A 613 20.54 37.21 0.04
N VAL A 614 21.31 36.23 -0.45
CA VAL A 614 22.69 36.05 0.01
C VAL A 614 23.52 37.26 -0.46
N PRO A 615 24.18 38.00 0.46
CA PRO A 615 25.01 39.13 0.10
C PRO A 615 26.08 38.72 -0.90
N VAL A 616 26.29 39.53 -1.95
CA VAL A 616 27.27 39.23 -3.02
C VAL A 616 28.68 38.97 -2.46
N ALA A 617 29.06 39.69 -1.40
CA ALA A 617 30.36 39.53 -0.73
C ALA A 617 30.53 38.19 0.00
N ASP A 618 29.44 37.51 0.34
CA ASP A 618 29.47 36.19 1.00
C ASP A 618 29.43 35.03 -0.01
N ARG A 619 29.10 35.30 -1.28
CA ARG A 619 28.98 34.27 -2.31
C ARG A 619 30.38 33.74 -2.69
N PRO A 620 30.59 32.42 -2.76
CA PRO A 620 31.86 31.84 -3.19
C PRO A 620 32.16 32.17 -4.66
N SER A 621 33.44 32.30 -4.97
CA SER A 621 33.92 32.42 -6.35
C SER A 621 34.06 31.03 -6.98
N PHE A 622 33.63 30.87 -8.24
CA PHE A 622 33.81 29.63 -9.00
C PHE A 622 34.83 29.84 -10.10
N GLY A 623 35.78 28.91 -10.23
CA GLY A 623 36.81 28.93 -11.26
C GLY A 623 37.36 27.54 -11.56
N HIS A 624 38.35 27.49 -12.45
CA HIS A 624 39.02 26.25 -12.89
C HIS A 624 40.33 26.00 -12.14
N GLU A 625 40.84 27.01 -11.43
CA GLU A 625 42.08 26.96 -10.65
C GLU A 625 41.77 27.29 -9.19
N TRP A 626 42.35 26.50 -8.27
CA TRP A 626 42.06 26.60 -6.85
C TRP A 626 43.34 26.48 -6.03
N THR A 627 43.44 27.29 -4.98
CA THR A 627 44.44 27.12 -3.92
C THR A 627 43.75 26.55 -2.69
N LEU A 628 44.08 25.31 -2.33
CA LEU A 628 43.48 24.63 -1.20
C LEU A 628 44.40 24.74 0.03
N ALA A 629 43.88 25.33 1.10
CA ALA A 629 44.56 25.33 2.38
C ALA A 629 44.45 23.94 3.02
N VAL A 630 45.58 23.34 3.38
CA VAL A 630 45.66 22.03 4.04
C VAL A 630 46.48 22.12 5.33
N THR A 631 46.17 21.26 6.30
CA THR A 631 47.01 21.09 7.49
C THR A 631 47.97 19.92 7.24
N PRO A 632 49.30 20.08 7.42
CA PRO A 632 50.23 18.97 7.29
C PRO A 632 49.92 17.82 8.26
N GLY A 633 49.75 16.60 7.75
CA GLY A 633 49.46 15.42 8.57
C GLY A 633 48.60 14.37 7.87
N PRO A 634 48.60 13.11 8.32
CA PRO A 634 49.39 12.58 9.44
C PRO A 634 50.80 12.10 9.06
N GLN A 635 51.13 11.99 7.76
CA GLN A 635 52.34 11.30 7.27
C GLN A 635 53.42 12.16 6.56
N PRO A 636 53.60 13.48 6.80
CA PRO A 636 54.70 14.25 6.20
C PRO A 636 56.09 13.91 6.79
N ALA A 637 56.21 12.77 7.48
CA ALA A 637 57.43 12.36 8.15
C ALA A 637 58.44 11.79 7.15
N PRO A 638 59.76 11.99 7.35
CA PRO A 638 60.85 11.48 6.49
C PRO A 638 60.84 9.97 6.24
N HIS A 639 60.08 9.21 7.03
CA HIS A 639 59.90 7.77 6.85
C HIS A 639 58.97 7.41 5.67
N TYR A 640 58.12 8.34 5.24
CA TYR A 640 57.22 8.19 4.09
C TYR A 640 57.59 9.15 2.94
N PHE A 641 57.82 10.42 3.26
CA PHE A 641 58.18 11.47 2.30
C PHE A 641 59.30 12.35 2.85
N THR A 642 60.32 12.64 2.04
CA THR A 642 61.36 13.60 2.41
C THR A 642 60.80 15.03 2.44
N VAL A 643 61.55 15.97 3.04
CA VAL A 643 61.17 17.39 3.02
C VAL A 643 61.03 17.91 1.60
N ALA A 644 61.96 17.54 0.71
CA ALA A 644 61.92 17.92 -0.70
C ALA A 644 60.72 17.35 -1.45
N ASP A 645 60.26 16.14 -1.06
CA ASP A 645 59.06 15.53 -1.64
C ASP A 645 57.80 16.30 -1.20
N MET A 646 57.73 16.71 0.06
CA MET A 646 56.64 17.54 0.56
C MET A 646 56.62 18.93 -0.08
N GLU A 647 57.78 19.58 -0.25
CA GLU A 647 57.90 20.84 -1.00
C GLU A 647 57.38 20.67 -2.43
N ARG A 648 57.76 19.58 -3.12
CA ARG A 648 57.24 19.26 -4.45
C ARG A 648 55.73 19.06 -4.46
N ILE A 649 55.16 18.40 -3.44
CA ILE A 649 53.71 18.21 -3.34
C ILE A 649 52.99 19.57 -3.20
N TYR A 650 53.52 20.47 -2.37
CA TYR A 650 52.90 21.76 -2.08
C TYR A 650 53.02 22.76 -3.22
N ASP A 651 54.16 22.77 -3.93
CA ASP A 651 54.40 23.68 -5.05
C ASP A 651 53.80 23.19 -6.37
N ALA A 652 53.34 21.94 -6.41
CA ALA A 652 52.79 21.33 -7.63
C ALA A 652 51.37 21.78 -7.93
N GLU A 653 51.11 21.92 -9.23
CA GLU A 653 49.76 21.95 -9.76
C GLU A 653 49.21 20.52 -9.85
N TRP A 654 48.00 20.34 -9.32
CA TRP A 654 47.28 19.08 -9.33
C TRP A 654 46.04 19.22 -10.22
N SER A 655 45.80 18.24 -11.08
CA SER A 655 44.60 18.19 -11.91
C SER A 655 43.62 17.14 -11.40
N VAL A 656 42.32 17.44 -11.46
CA VAL A 656 41.28 16.50 -11.02
C VAL A 656 41.10 15.41 -12.08
N GLN A 657 41.16 14.14 -11.67
CA GLN A 657 40.90 13.01 -12.56
C GLN A 657 39.41 12.78 -12.78
N VAL A 658 39.07 12.12 -13.89
CA VAL A 658 37.69 11.77 -14.27
C VAL A 658 36.96 10.88 -13.25
N HIS A 659 37.70 10.16 -12.39
CA HIS A 659 37.13 9.28 -11.35
C HIS A 659 36.95 10.01 -10.01
N ALA A 660 36.42 11.24 -10.04
CA ALA A 660 36.08 12.01 -8.85
C ALA A 660 34.60 11.84 -8.48
N GLY A 661 34.30 11.77 -7.17
CA GLY A 661 32.94 11.64 -6.67
C GLY A 661 32.84 11.96 -5.18
N ARG A 662 31.70 11.64 -4.56
CA ARG A 662 31.48 11.87 -3.12
C ARG A 662 32.41 11.06 -2.22
N SER A 663 32.91 9.92 -2.68
CA SER A 663 33.89 9.10 -1.94
C SER A 663 35.30 9.72 -1.92
N GLY A 664 35.58 10.66 -2.82
CA GLY A 664 36.86 11.33 -2.92
C GLY A 664 37.09 11.99 -4.28
N VAL A 665 37.92 13.04 -4.27
CA VAL A 665 38.37 13.73 -5.50
C VAL A 665 39.77 13.25 -5.79
N ARG A 666 39.93 12.44 -6.83
CA ARG A 666 41.24 11.90 -7.22
C ARG A 666 42.03 12.96 -7.99
N LEU A 667 43.32 13.09 -7.65
CA LEU A 667 44.22 14.07 -8.27
C LEU A 667 45.30 13.38 -9.09
N ASP A 668 45.70 14.01 -10.18
CA ASP A 668 46.90 13.70 -10.96
C ASP A 668 47.93 14.81 -10.76
N GLY A 669 49.17 14.41 -10.53
CA GLY A 669 50.26 15.33 -10.24
C GLY A 669 51.60 14.60 -10.12
N PRO A 670 52.66 15.28 -9.66
CA PRO A 670 53.98 14.69 -9.63
C PRO A 670 54.05 13.49 -8.68
N ARG A 671 54.84 12.49 -9.04
CA ARG A 671 55.21 11.39 -8.15
C ARG A 671 56.35 11.90 -7.25
N PRO A 672 56.10 12.08 -5.94
CA PRO A 672 57.10 12.62 -5.02
C PRO A 672 58.31 11.69 -4.93
#